data_AF-A0A927SX84-F1
#
_entry.id   AF-A0A927SX84-F1
#
_cell.length_a   1.000
_cell.length_b   1.000
_cell.length_c   1.000
_cell.angle_alpha   90.00
_cell.angle_beta   90.00
_cell.angle_gamma   90.00
#
_symmetry.space_group_name_H-M   'P 1'
#
loop_
_entity.id
_entity.type
_entity.pdbx_description
1 polymer ?
#
loop_
_entity_poly.entity_id
_entity_poly.type
_entity_poly.pdbx_seq_one_letter_code
_entity_poly.pdbx_strand_id
1 'polypeptide(L)'
;MNFDKMTKKTQEALVSAQNIAVENSIQEIDVEMLHLALLQQSESTVKGILDSMNVNTRNIISELEGDIARRPKVSGSNSQPYVSRRLDEVIIRAEKVMQEFKDEFMGTEHLYVAMIEEKKGFSSELIKKNGITKDGFLKALMAVRKNQRITSQTPEDTYNVLEKYGRDLVELARQNKLDPIIGRDEEIRHMLRILCRRTKNNPVLIGEPGVGKTAVVEGLAQRILKGDVPESMKDKKVFELDMGALIAGAQYRGQFEERLKSVLNEVEKSNGQIILFIDELHNIVGAGKTEGSMDAGNLLKPKLARGELHCIGATTLDEYRKYIEKDPALERRFQPVLIDQPTVEDTISILRGLKERFEIHHGVKIKDSAIVAAATLSHRYITDRFLPDKAIDLVDEAAAMLRMEIDSMPEELDEMTRRITQLKIEREALKKESDEGSLKRLEVIQSEIAELQQTLDAKSVQWSSEKSKIQNTKDIKTQIEDLKAQMDAAERAYDLNKVAQIKYGSLPELQAKLDAMNAGEQNGQTLLREEVTAEEISQIISQWTGIPVTKLVESEKEKMLKLDGIMKQRVVGQDDAINAVCDAVIRARAGLKDPNRPIGSFIFLGPTGVGKTEVAKTLAATLFDSEENIVRIDMSEYMEKFSVSRLIGAPPGYVGYDEGGQLTEAVRRRPYCVILFDEIEKAHPDVFNVLLQLLDDGRLTDSQGRLVDFKNTVVIMTSNIGSSILTERLKDGQGVDDDTEKLVTNELKRYMKPEFINRIDDIAVFKPLGQSEVAKITRLQLALLQNRLEEKGINIELSDGGCQYIVDNAFDPMYGARPIKRFIQRTVETDLGRKMLKGEIKHGDTVVIDANKDELVYEVKQ
;
A
#
# COMPACT_ATOMS: atom_id res chain seq x y z
N MET A 1 22.84 54.19 -2.26
CA MET A 1 22.17 53.04 -1.61
C MET A 1 23.22 52.15 -0.98
N ASN A 2 23.05 51.73 0.28
CA ASN A 2 23.91 50.74 0.91
C ASN A 2 23.19 49.38 0.93
N PHE A 3 23.54 48.50 -0.02
CA PHE A 3 22.89 47.20 -0.19
C PHE A 3 23.09 46.27 1.02
N ASP A 4 24.18 46.42 1.77
CA ASP A 4 24.48 45.57 2.93
C ASP A 4 23.49 45.77 4.09
N LYS A 5 22.79 46.91 4.12
CA LYS A 5 21.74 47.24 5.09
C LYS A 5 20.32 46.91 4.60
N MET A 6 20.17 46.16 3.52
CA MET A 6 18.88 45.73 2.99
C MET A 6 18.68 44.23 3.18
N THR A 7 17.43 43.80 3.34
CA THR A 7 17.09 42.37 3.28
C THR A 7 17.28 41.83 1.86
N LYS A 8 17.48 40.52 1.70
CA LYS A 8 17.60 39.91 0.37
C LYS A 8 16.37 40.19 -0.50
N LYS A 9 15.16 40.11 0.06
CA LYS A 9 13.92 40.41 -0.66
C LYS A 9 13.85 41.86 -1.12
N THR A 10 14.32 42.82 -0.30
CA THR A 10 14.44 44.23 -0.72
C THR A 10 15.42 44.41 -1.88
N GLN A 11 16.58 43.73 -1.84
CA GLN A 11 17.55 43.78 -2.93
C GLN A 11 16.97 43.18 -4.23
N GLU A 12 16.33 42.02 -4.12
CA GLU A 12 15.62 41.37 -5.24
C GLU A 12 14.54 42.27 -5.85
N ALA A 13 13.75 42.96 -5.02
CA ALA A 13 12.71 43.87 -5.49
C ALA A 13 13.29 45.05 -6.30
N LEU A 14 14.41 45.63 -5.85
CA LEU A 14 15.10 46.71 -6.58
C LEU A 14 15.69 46.21 -7.91
N VAL A 15 16.28 45.02 -7.92
CA VAL A 15 16.80 44.39 -9.16
C VAL A 15 15.64 44.06 -10.11
N SER A 16 14.53 43.55 -9.59
CA SER A 16 13.33 43.28 -10.38
C SER A 16 12.73 44.55 -10.97
N ALA A 17 12.67 45.65 -10.22
CA ALA A 17 12.24 46.95 -10.74
C ALA A 17 13.14 47.44 -11.90
N GLN A 18 14.46 47.22 -11.79
CA GLN A 18 15.40 47.51 -12.86
C GLN A 18 15.14 46.62 -14.09
N ASN A 19 14.92 45.32 -13.91
CA ASN A 19 14.62 44.40 -15.00
C ASN A 19 13.32 44.77 -15.71
N ILE A 20 12.26 45.13 -14.96
CA ILE A 20 10.99 45.60 -15.53
C ILE A 20 11.21 46.83 -16.42
N ALA A 21 12.06 47.78 -16.01
CA ALA A 21 12.41 48.94 -16.82
C ALA A 21 13.16 48.54 -18.10
N VAL A 22 14.13 47.62 -18.01
CA VAL A 22 14.89 47.11 -19.16
C VAL A 22 13.99 46.39 -20.16
N GLU A 23 13.15 45.46 -19.69
CA GLU A 23 12.22 44.68 -20.51
C GLU A 23 11.22 45.57 -21.27
N ASN A 24 10.77 46.66 -20.63
CA ASN A 24 9.85 47.62 -21.24
C ASN A 24 10.56 48.71 -22.06
N SER A 25 11.90 48.66 -22.18
CA SER A 25 12.72 49.68 -22.87
C SER A 25 12.54 51.09 -22.30
N ILE A 26 12.44 51.18 -20.97
CA ILE A 26 12.27 52.42 -20.22
C ILE A 26 13.62 52.81 -19.60
N GLN A 27 14.03 54.07 -19.79
CA GLN A 27 15.35 54.56 -19.36
C GLN A 27 15.38 54.98 -17.87
N GLU A 28 14.24 55.37 -17.31
CA GLU A 28 14.13 55.85 -15.93
C GLU A 28 13.39 54.82 -15.06
N ILE A 29 14.06 54.30 -14.03
CA ILE A 29 13.46 53.41 -13.03
C ILE A 29 12.68 54.26 -12.03
N ASP A 30 11.35 54.16 -12.06
CA ASP A 30 10.44 54.95 -11.22
C ASP A 30 9.72 54.08 -10.19
N VAL A 31 8.97 54.72 -9.30
CA VAL A 31 8.28 54.08 -8.17
C VAL A 31 7.28 53.01 -8.64
N GLU A 32 6.67 53.18 -9.81
CA GLU A 32 5.70 52.21 -10.36
C GLU A 32 6.34 50.85 -10.67
N MET A 33 7.59 50.81 -11.13
CA MET A 33 8.31 49.55 -11.36
C MET A 33 8.66 48.86 -10.04
N LEU A 34 9.02 49.63 -9.00
CA LEU A 34 9.22 49.10 -7.65
C LEU A 34 7.90 48.57 -7.06
N HIS A 35 6.79 49.29 -7.26
CA HIS A 35 5.48 48.85 -6.80
C HIS A 35 5.10 47.50 -7.44
N LEU A 36 5.28 47.38 -8.75
CA LEU A 36 4.99 46.15 -9.47
C LEU A 36 5.90 45.02 -8.98
N ALA A 37 7.21 45.26 -8.86
CA ALA A 37 8.18 44.29 -8.35
C ALA A 37 7.82 43.77 -6.95
N LEU A 38 7.44 44.66 -6.03
CA LEU A 38 7.03 44.29 -4.67
C LEU A 38 5.78 43.40 -4.67
N LEU A 39 4.84 43.58 -5.61
CA LEU A 39 3.61 42.77 -5.69
C LEU A 39 3.79 41.45 -6.44
N GLN A 40 4.72 41.39 -7.39
CA GLN A 40 4.99 40.19 -8.20
C GLN A 40 6.03 39.25 -7.57
N GLN A 41 6.79 39.72 -6.58
CA GLN A 41 7.81 38.91 -5.90
C GLN A 41 7.22 37.64 -5.27
N SER A 42 7.93 36.52 -5.41
CA SER A 42 7.57 35.25 -4.78
C SER A 42 7.59 35.39 -3.25
N GLU A 43 6.53 34.92 -2.59
CA GLU A 43 6.32 35.07 -1.15
C GLU A 43 6.39 36.55 -0.69
N SER A 44 5.81 37.47 -1.47
CA SER A 44 5.79 38.90 -1.13
C SER A 44 5.06 39.18 0.19
N THR A 45 5.82 39.68 1.16
CA THR A 45 5.29 40.19 2.45
C THR A 45 4.29 41.32 2.23
N VAL A 46 4.59 42.24 1.30
CA VAL A 46 3.71 43.38 0.98
C VAL A 46 2.37 42.91 0.42
N LYS A 47 2.39 41.95 -0.50
CA LYS A 47 1.16 41.36 -1.06
C LYS A 47 0.33 40.68 0.01
N GLY A 48 0.94 39.86 0.87
CA GLY A 48 0.26 39.20 1.99
C GLY A 48 -0.40 40.18 2.96
N ILE A 49 0.27 41.30 3.26
CA ILE A 49 -0.30 42.37 4.09
C ILE A 49 -1.51 43.01 3.41
N LEU A 50 -1.43 43.33 2.11
CA LEU A 50 -2.55 43.91 1.37
C LEU A 50 -3.73 42.95 1.23
N ASP A 51 -3.47 41.67 0.99
CA ASP A 51 -4.51 40.64 0.93
C ASP A 51 -5.23 40.54 2.30
N SER A 52 -4.51 40.65 3.42
CA SER A 52 -5.12 40.70 4.77
C SER A 52 -5.97 41.95 5.03
N MET A 53 -5.75 43.03 4.27
CA MET A 53 -6.56 44.25 4.30
C MET A 53 -7.77 44.18 3.35
N ASN A 54 -8.02 43.01 2.73
CA ASN A 54 -9.03 42.80 1.68
C ASN A 54 -8.82 43.68 0.44
N VAL A 55 -7.58 44.02 0.11
CA VAL A 55 -7.24 44.77 -1.11
C VAL A 55 -7.06 43.81 -2.29
N ASN A 56 -7.65 44.11 -3.44
CA ASN A 56 -7.49 43.30 -4.64
C ASN A 56 -6.13 43.56 -5.32
N THR A 57 -5.09 42.85 -4.87
CA THR A 57 -3.72 42.96 -5.38
C THR A 57 -3.60 42.63 -6.86
N ARG A 58 -4.42 41.70 -7.39
CA ARG A 58 -4.45 41.34 -8.81
C ARG A 58 -4.85 42.52 -9.70
N ASN A 59 -5.85 43.29 -9.27
CA ASN A 59 -6.28 44.48 -9.99
C ASN A 59 -5.18 45.56 -10.00
N ILE A 60 -4.49 45.76 -8.86
CA ILE A 60 -3.38 46.72 -8.77
C ILE A 60 -2.24 46.36 -9.72
N ILE A 61 -1.86 45.07 -9.76
CA ILE A 61 -0.83 44.56 -10.68
C ILE A 61 -1.21 44.86 -12.13
N SER A 62 -2.44 44.53 -12.53
CA SER A 62 -2.91 44.76 -13.90
C SER A 62 -2.94 46.26 -14.28
N GLU A 63 -3.36 47.14 -13.36
CA GLU A 63 -3.34 48.60 -13.59
C GLU A 63 -1.89 49.13 -13.72
N LEU A 64 -0.95 48.64 -12.91
CA LEU A 64 0.48 49.01 -12.99
C LEU A 64 1.15 48.56 -14.28
N GLU A 65 0.92 47.31 -14.70
CA GLU A 65 1.40 46.79 -15.99
C GLU A 65 0.88 47.65 -17.16
N GLY A 66 -0.39 48.05 -17.09
CA GLY A 66 -1.00 48.96 -18.07
C GLY A 66 -0.38 50.35 -18.13
N ASP A 67 -0.02 50.95 -16.99
CA ASP A 67 0.71 52.24 -16.94
C ASP A 67 2.11 52.11 -17.53
N ILE A 68 2.86 51.10 -17.08
CA ILE A 68 4.25 50.86 -17.51
C ILE A 68 4.31 50.64 -19.03
N ALA A 69 3.37 49.87 -19.59
CA ALA A 69 3.31 49.62 -21.03
C ALA A 69 3.05 50.89 -21.88
N ARG A 70 2.43 51.93 -21.31
CA ARG A 70 2.13 53.21 -21.98
C ARG A 70 3.27 54.21 -21.92
N ARG A 71 4.30 53.96 -21.11
CA ARG A 71 5.42 54.90 -20.95
C ARG A 71 6.27 55.00 -22.23
N PRO A 72 6.92 56.15 -22.49
CA PRO A 72 7.80 56.31 -23.65
C PRO A 72 8.93 55.27 -23.65
N LYS A 73 9.09 54.59 -24.79
CA LYS A 73 10.14 53.58 -25.00
C LYS A 73 11.34 54.21 -25.70
N VAL A 74 12.54 53.94 -25.22
CA VAL A 74 13.79 54.48 -25.77
C VAL A 74 14.54 53.35 -26.48
N SER A 75 14.93 53.58 -27.74
CA SER A 75 15.75 52.65 -28.53
C SER A 75 17.12 53.26 -28.83
N GLY A 76 18.20 52.65 -28.31
CA GLY A 76 19.58 53.04 -28.57
C GLY A 76 20.57 52.24 -27.71
N SER A 77 21.69 51.80 -28.30
CA SER A 77 22.71 50.98 -27.62
C SER A 77 23.55 51.83 -26.66
N ASN A 78 23.51 51.50 -25.37
CA ASN A 78 24.31 52.00 -24.23
C ASN A 78 23.72 53.04 -23.25
N SER A 79 22.39 53.13 -23.08
CA SER A 79 21.86 53.79 -21.86
C SER A 79 21.49 52.77 -20.78
N GLN A 80 22.36 52.60 -19.76
CA GLN A 80 21.93 51.91 -18.55
C GLN A 80 20.76 52.69 -17.91
N PRO A 81 19.69 52.03 -17.48
CA PRO A 81 18.59 52.70 -16.79
C PRO A 81 19.11 53.38 -15.51
N TYR A 82 18.62 54.59 -15.24
CA TYR A 82 18.97 55.33 -14.03
C TYR A 82 17.77 55.43 -13.09
N VAL A 83 18.03 55.56 -11.79
CA VAL A 83 17.01 55.71 -10.75
C VAL A 83 16.41 57.11 -10.82
N SER A 84 15.08 57.21 -10.89
CA SER A 84 14.37 58.48 -10.84
C SER A 84 14.58 59.17 -9.49
N ARG A 85 14.44 60.50 -9.48
CA ARG A 85 14.46 61.27 -8.22
C ARG A 85 13.35 60.83 -7.26
N ARG A 86 12.18 60.44 -7.78
CA ARG A 86 11.06 59.97 -6.96
C ARG A 86 11.41 58.67 -6.23
N LEU A 87 11.95 57.70 -6.95
CA LEU A 87 12.37 56.42 -6.40
C LEU A 87 13.50 56.60 -5.37
N ASP A 88 14.47 57.49 -5.64
CA ASP A 88 15.53 57.80 -4.68
C ASP A 88 14.98 58.43 -3.39
N GLU A 89 14.01 59.35 -3.49
CA GLU A 89 13.31 59.93 -2.33
C GLU A 89 12.55 58.88 -1.52
N VAL A 90 11.90 57.90 -2.18
CA VAL A 90 11.22 56.76 -1.52
C VAL A 90 12.22 55.88 -0.77
N ILE A 91 13.37 55.55 -1.37
CA ILE A 91 14.39 54.70 -0.74
C ILE A 91 15.00 55.40 0.48
N ILE A 92 15.31 56.69 0.37
CA ILE A 92 15.79 57.50 1.51
C ILE A 92 14.73 57.56 2.62
N ARG A 93 13.45 57.69 2.26
CA ARG A 93 12.37 57.70 3.26
C ARG A 93 12.20 56.33 3.91
N ALA A 94 12.34 55.24 3.17
CA ALA A 94 12.29 53.88 3.72
C ALA A 94 13.39 53.64 4.75
N GLU A 95 14.58 54.22 4.57
CA GLU A 95 15.65 54.15 5.58
C GLU A 95 15.26 54.86 6.89
N LYS A 96 14.53 55.98 6.79
CA LYS A 96 13.98 56.65 7.98
C LYS A 96 12.89 55.80 8.66
N VAL A 97 12.01 55.16 7.89
CA VAL A 97 10.97 54.27 8.43
C VAL A 97 11.62 53.08 9.15
N MET A 98 12.65 52.47 8.57
CA MET A 98 13.44 51.41 9.21
C MET A 98 14.01 51.86 10.57
N GLN A 99 14.56 53.08 10.64
CA GLN A 99 15.06 53.65 11.90
C GLN A 99 13.94 53.93 12.91
N GLU A 100 12.78 54.44 12.46
CA GLU A 100 11.58 54.64 13.30
C GLU A 100 11.12 53.31 13.93
N PHE A 101 11.24 52.21 13.19
CA PHE A 101 10.88 50.86 13.62
C PHE A 101 11.95 50.18 14.48
N LYS A 102 13.14 50.79 14.55
CA LYS A 102 14.34 50.25 15.23
C LYS A 102 14.80 48.91 14.65
N ASP A 103 14.62 48.74 13.34
CA ASP A 103 15.08 47.58 12.58
C ASP A 103 16.53 47.76 12.12
N GLU A 104 17.28 46.66 12.03
CA GLU A 104 18.71 46.66 11.64
C GLU A 104 18.90 46.61 10.11
N PHE A 105 17.93 46.03 9.39
CA PHE A 105 17.92 45.95 7.92
C PHE A 105 16.62 46.50 7.32
N MET A 106 16.71 47.09 6.14
CA MET A 106 15.58 47.62 5.39
C MET A 106 14.82 46.47 4.71
N GLY A 107 13.67 46.09 5.26
CA GLY A 107 12.66 45.22 4.64
C GLY A 107 11.79 45.88 3.57
N THR A 108 11.01 45.07 2.85
CA THR A 108 10.10 45.47 1.77
C THR A 108 8.92 46.31 2.29
N GLU A 109 8.51 46.08 3.52
CA GLU A 109 7.48 46.84 4.23
C GLU A 109 7.90 48.30 4.47
N HIS A 110 9.19 48.58 4.67
CA HIS A 110 9.66 49.95 4.85
C HIS A 110 9.57 50.74 3.55
N LEU A 111 9.91 50.10 2.42
CA LEU A 111 9.73 50.68 1.09
C LEU A 111 8.25 50.98 0.84
N TYR A 112 7.38 50.02 1.15
CA TYR A 112 5.95 50.21 0.90
C TYR A 112 5.33 51.30 1.78
N VAL A 113 5.72 51.40 3.06
CA VAL A 113 5.30 52.52 3.93
C VAL A 113 5.78 53.86 3.37
N ALA A 114 7.02 53.92 2.86
CA ALA A 114 7.52 55.14 2.21
C ALA A 114 6.75 55.50 0.93
N MET A 115 6.31 54.50 0.15
CA MET A 115 5.47 54.71 -1.04
C MET A 115 4.06 55.21 -0.68
N ILE A 116 3.46 54.72 0.41
CA ILE A 116 2.15 55.22 0.88
C ILE A 116 2.22 56.72 1.23
N GLU A 117 3.37 57.19 1.73
CA GLU A 117 3.60 58.60 2.03
C GLU A 117 3.91 59.45 0.78
N GLU A 118 4.22 58.82 -0.36
CA GLU A 118 4.47 59.51 -1.60
C GLU A 118 3.17 60.17 -2.12
N LYS A 119 3.27 61.43 -2.52
CA LYS A 119 2.10 62.22 -2.99
C LYS A 119 2.00 62.36 -4.51
N LYS A 120 2.94 61.78 -5.26
CA LYS A 120 3.10 61.98 -6.71
C LYS A 120 3.05 60.65 -7.44
N GLY A 121 2.68 60.71 -8.73
CA GLY A 121 2.68 59.60 -9.67
C GLY A 121 1.56 58.59 -9.49
N PHE A 122 1.54 57.62 -10.41
CA PHE A 122 0.43 56.69 -10.60
C PHE A 122 0.29 55.70 -9.44
N SER A 123 1.41 55.28 -8.82
CA SER A 123 1.36 54.43 -7.63
C SER A 123 0.65 55.11 -6.45
N SER A 124 0.85 56.41 -6.24
CA SER A 124 0.16 57.17 -5.18
C SER A 124 -1.36 57.23 -5.42
N GLU A 125 -1.78 57.37 -6.69
CA GLU A 125 -3.19 57.37 -7.08
C GLU A 125 -3.84 56.00 -6.86
N LEU A 126 -3.17 54.91 -7.26
CA LEU A 126 -3.64 53.55 -7.04
C LEU A 126 -3.77 53.18 -5.56
N ILE A 127 -2.79 53.55 -4.74
CA ILE A 127 -2.81 53.31 -3.29
C ILE A 127 -4.04 53.99 -2.66
N LYS A 128 -4.29 55.25 -3.04
CA LYS A 128 -5.47 56.01 -2.56
C LYS A 128 -6.80 55.42 -3.07
N LYS A 129 -6.87 55.06 -4.35
CA LYS A 129 -8.07 54.48 -4.99
C LYS A 129 -8.50 53.18 -4.30
N ASN A 130 -7.54 52.38 -3.85
CA ASN A 130 -7.78 51.10 -3.17
C ASN A 130 -7.92 51.24 -1.64
N GLY A 131 -8.01 52.46 -1.10
CA GLY A 131 -8.22 52.69 0.33
C GLY A 131 -7.05 52.30 1.23
N ILE A 132 -5.84 52.16 0.68
CA ILE A 132 -4.65 51.81 1.46
C ILE A 132 -4.18 53.07 2.20
N THR A 133 -4.34 53.07 3.52
CA THR A 133 -3.89 54.15 4.41
C THR A 133 -2.67 53.70 5.20
N LYS A 134 -1.82 54.65 5.61
CA LYS A 134 -0.64 54.35 6.45
C LYS A 134 -1.04 53.61 7.72
N ASP A 135 -2.05 54.09 8.44
CA ASP A 135 -2.51 53.48 9.69
C ASP A 135 -3.09 52.07 9.47
N GLY A 136 -3.87 51.87 8.40
CA GLY A 136 -4.39 50.56 8.03
C GLY A 136 -3.28 49.56 7.71
N PHE A 137 -2.30 49.99 6.91
CA PHE A 137 -1.14 49.17 6.56
C PHE A 137 -0.28 48.84 7.78
N LEU A 138 -0.02 49.81 8.65
CA LEU A 138 0.73 49.59 9.90
C LEU A 138 0.03 48.60 10.83
N LYS A 139 -1.31 48.67 10.94
CA LYS A 139 -2.09 47.73 11.76
C LYS A 139 -1.99 46.29 11.21
N ALA A 140 -2.11 46.13 9.90
CA ALA A 140 -1.96 44.83 9.25
C ALA A 140 -0.51 44.30 9.36
N LEU A 141 0.48 45.16 9.16
CA LEU A 141 1.90 44.84 9.32
C LEU A 141 2.21 44.38 10.76
N MET A 142 1.65 45.03 11.78
CA MET A 142 1.82 44.61 13.18
C MET A 142 1.24 43.22 13.45
N ALA A 143 0.12 42.87 12.83
CA ALA A 143 -0.49 41.54 12.96
C ALA A 143 0.37 40.45 12.31
N VAL A 144 0.96 40.74 11.14
CA VAL A 144 1.86 39.81 10.43
C VAL A 144 3.19 39.66 11.15
N ARG A 145 3.81 40.78 11.56
CA ARG A 145 5.12 40.78 12.25
C ARG A 145 5.07 40.35 13.72
N LYS A 146 3.89 40.37 14.36
CA LYS A 146 3.71 40.10 15.81
C LYS A 146 4.77 40.82 16.69
N ASN A 147 5.08 42.09 16.39
CA ASN A 147 6.11 42.91 17.05
C ASN A 147 7.58 42.42 16.95
N GLN A 148 7.91 41.55 15.99
CA GLN A 148 9.31 41.18 15.74
C GLN A 148 10.05 42.28 14.96
N ARG A 149 11.36 42.41 15.24
CA ARG A 149 12.27 43.33 14.54
C ARG A 149 13.03 42.59 13.43
N ILE A 150 13.39 43.29 12.36
CA ILE A 150 14.30 42.76 11.34
C ILE A 150 15.73 42.89 11.84
N THR A 151 16.31 41.77 12.28
CA THR A 151 17.69 41.65 12.76
C THR A 151 18.57 40.78 11.86
N SER A 152 18.06 40.33 10.72
CA SER A 152 18.82 39.55 9.72
C SER A 152 18.47 39.99 8.30
N GLN A 153 19.30 39.60 7.33
CA GLN A 153 19.03 39.86 5.90
C GLN A 153 17.91 38.96 5.33
N THR A 154 17.44 37.94 6.06
CA THR A 154 16.37 37.02 5.65
C THR A 154 15.33 36.86 6.77
N PRO A 155 14.58 37.93 7.12
CA PRO A 155 13.59 37.88 8.18
C PRO A 155 12.39 37.00 7.83
N GLU A 156 12.10 36.77 6.54
CA GLU A 156 10.95 35.97 6.12
C GLU A 156 11.03 34.50 6.58
N ASP A 157 12.24 33.97 6.78
CA ASP A 157 12.47 32.62 7.33
C ASP A 157 11.95 32.45 8.77
N THR A 158 11.56 33.55 9.43
CA THR A 158 11.00 33.55 10.80
C THR A 158 9.49 33.81 10.88
N TYR A 159 8.83 34.15 9.75
CA TYR A 159 7.38 34.31 9.70
C TYR A 159 6.69 32.98 9.36
N ASN A 160 5.63 32.63 10.08
CA ASN A 160 4.82 31.40 9.88
C ASN A 160 5.63 30.11 9.76
N VAL A 161 6.62 29.92 10.65
CA VAL A 161 7.52 28.77 10.64
C VAL A 161 6.77 27.46 10.80
N LEU A 162 5.76 27.41 11.67
CA LEU A 162 4.90 26.24 11.81
C LEU A 162 4.28 25.85 10.46
N GLU A 163 3.50 26.72 9.81
CA GLU A 163 2.80 26.41 8.55
C GLU A 163 3.74 26.01 7.40
N LYS A 164 5.00 26.45 7.42
CA LYS A 164 6.02 26.05 6.43
C LYS A 164 6.54 24.63 6.62
N TYR A 165 6.59 24.15 7.86
CA TYR A 165 7.22 22.88 8.24
C TYR A 165 6.25 21.88 8.88
N GLY A 166 4.95 22.10 8.74
CA GLY A 166 3.95 21.17 9.24
C GLY A 166 2.52 21.64 9.02
N ARG A 167 1.56 20.96 9.66
CA ARG A 167 0.13 21.15 9.43
C ARG A 167 -0.66 21.18 10.74
N ASP A 168 -1.65 22.05 10.84
CA ASP A 168 -2.58 22.11 11.98
C ASP A 168 -3.73 21.10 11.76
N LEU A 169 -3.68 19.97 12.46
CA LEU A 169 -4.68 18.90 12.33
C LEU A 169 -6.06 19.35 12.84
N VAL A 170 -6.13 20.28 13.80
CA VAL A 170 -7.41 20.80 14.30
C VAL A 170 -8.06 21.72 13.26
N GLU A 171 -7.25 22.48 12.53
CA GLU A 171 -7.71 23.26 11.38
C GLU A 171 -8.14 22.37 10.21
N LEU A 172 -7.41 21.31 9.90
CA LEU A 172 -7.83 20.32 8.87
C LEU A 172 -9.15 19.64 9.26
N ALA A 173 -9.33 19.31 10.55
CA ALA A 173 -10.60 18.81 11.06
C ALA A 173 -11.72 19.85 10.90
N ARG A 174 -11.43 21.13 11.15
CA ARG A 174 -12.39 22.24 11.00
C ARG A 174 -12.85 22.41 9.55
N GLN A 175 -11.94 22.18 8.61
CA GLN A 175 -12.20 22.19 7.16
C GLN A 175 -12.81 20.88 6.63
N ASN A 176 -13.10 19.91 7.51
CA ASN A 176 -13.61 18.60 7.15
C ASN A 176 -12.73 17.83 6.14
N LYS A 177 -11.41 18.03 6.21
CA LYS A 177 -10.41 17.36 5.35
C LYS A 177 -9.84 16.08 5.95
N LEU A 178 -10.05 15.85 7.25
CA LEU A 178 -9.65 14.60 7.89
C LEU A 178 -10.73 13.53 7.67
N ASP A 179 -10.28 12.29 7.54
CA ASP A 179 -11.17 11.15 7.46
C ASP A 179 -11.83 10.83 8.80
N PRO A 180 -13.04 10.25 8.80
CA PRO A 180 -13.68 9.82 10.03
C PRO A 180 -12.85 8.72 10.69
N ILE A 181 -12.67 8.83 12.01
CA ILE A 181 -11.94 7.82 12.80
C ILE A 181 -12.95 6.84 13.42
N ILE A 182 -12.78 5.56 13.15
CA ILE A 182 -13.66 4.47 13.62
C ILE A 182 -12.85 3.51 14.50
N GLY A 183 -13.40 3.11 15.64
CA GLY A 183 -12.87 2.00 16.45
C GLY A 183 -11.58 2.30 17.22
N ARG A 184 -11.18 3.57 17.39
CA ARG A 184 -9.94 3.96 18.12
C ARG A 184 -10.17 4.77 19.41
N ASP A 185 -11.35 4.62 20.00
CA ASP A 185 -11.77 5.43 21.15
C ASP A 185 -10.98 5.15 22.44
N GLU A 186 -10.47 3.93 22.63
CA GLU A 186 -9.69 3.59 23.82
C GLU A 186 -8.29 4.19 23.75
N GLU A 187 -7.66 4.11 22.59
CA GLU A 187 -6.33 4.63 22.31
C GLU A 187 -6.32 6.16 22.37
N ILE A 188 -7.32 6.82 21.78
CA ILE A 188 -7.48 8.28 21.88
C ILE A 188 -7.69 8.71 23.34
N ARG A 189 -8.55 8.02 24.10
CA ARG A 189 -8.74 8.30 25.54
C ARG A 189 -7.48 8.03 26.35
N HIS A 190 -6.71 6.99 26.04
CA HIS A 190 -5.44 6.71 26.70
C HIS A 190 -4.42 7.81 26.42
N MET A 191 -4.27 8.21 25.16
CA MET A 191 -3.42 9.33 24.75
C MET A 191 -3.82 10.64 25.45
N LEU A 192 -5.11 10.97 25.51
CA LEU A 192 -5.64 12.13 26.24
C LEU A 192 -5.30 12.09 27.74
N ARG A 193 -5.46 10.93 28.39
CA ARG A 193 -5.09 10.74 29.80
C ARG A 193 -3.61 11.01 30.03
N ILE A 194 -2.74 10.57 29.12
CA ILE A 194 -1.29 10.80 29.19
C ILE A 194 -0.97 12.29 29.05
N LEU A 195 -1.53 12.97 28.05
CA LEU A 195 -1.30 14.41 27.81
C LEU A 195 -1.69 15.29 29.00
N CYS A 196 -2.64 14.83 29.83
CA CYS A 196 -3.07 15.54 31.04
C CYS A 196 -2.23 15.22 32.29
N ARG A 197 -1.23 14.33 32.22
CA ARG A 197 -0.37 14.00 33.37
C ARG A 197 0.60 15.14 33.68
N ARG A 198 1.05 15.20 34.93
CA ARG A 198 2.12 16.11 35.37
C ARG A 198 3.52 15.65 34.94
N THR A 199 3.72 14.34 34.84
CA THR A 199 5.01 13.71 34.47
C THR A 199 4.74 12.56 33.53
N LYS A 200 5.68 12.25 32.62
CA LYS A 200 5.47 11.29 31.52
C LYS A 200 4.21 11.62 30.73
N ASN A 201 4.11 12.89 30.32
CA ASN A 201 2.94 13.48 29.68
C ASN A 201 3.05 13.55 28.16
N ASN A 202 4.09 12.96 27.58
CA ASN A 202 4.26 12.84 26.14
C ASN A 202 3.93 11.40 25.73
N PRO A 203 2.80 11.12 25.07
CA PRO A 203 2.50 9.77 24.59
C PRO A 203 3.39 9.41 23.39
N VAL A 204 3.76 8.14 23.29
CA VAL A 204 4.38 7.56 22.09
C VAL A 204 3.50 6.42 21.61
N LEU A 205 2.91 6.58 20.44
CA LEU A 205 2.14 5.56 19.74
C LEU A 205 3.11 4.52 19.16
N ILE A 206 3.01 3.29 19.64
CA ILE A 206 3.88 2.19 19.25
C ILE A 206 3.05 1.16 18.51
N GLY A 207 3.40 0.90 17.27
CA GLY A 207 2.71 -0.09 16.44
C GLY A 207 3.40 -0.22 15.09
N GLU A 208 3.08 -1.29 14.37
CA GLU A 208 3.59 -1.56 13.03
C GLU A 208 3.14 -0.48 12.03
N PRO A 209 3.83 -0.32 10.89
CA PRO A 209 3.38 0.58 9.82
C PRO A 209 1.97 0.20 9.33
N GLY A 210 1.13 1.20 9.06
CA GLY A 210 -0.21 0.98 8.52
C GLY A 210 -1.31 0.62 9.52
N VAL A 211 -1.02 0.45 10.81
CA VAL A 211 -2.08 0.14 11.82
C VAL A 211 -2.98 1.33 12.20
N GLY A 212 -2.67 2.53 11.73
CA GLY A 212 -3.44 3.75 12.01
C GLY A 212 -2.93 4.59 13.19
N LYS A 213 -1.61 4.71 13.37
CA LYS A 213 -1.01 5.59 14.41
C LYS A 213 -1.39 7.05 14.19
N THR A 214 -1.26 7.56 12.96
CA THR A 214 -1.64 8.94 12.60
C THR A 214 -3.15 9.17 12.76
N ALA A 215 -3.96 8.18 12.39
CA ALA A 215 -5.42 8.21 12.56
C ALA A 215 -5.86 8.43 14.02
N VAL A 216 -5.13 7.89 14.99
CA VAL A 216 -5.38 8.14 16.44
C VAL A 216 -5.12 9.62 16.80
N VAL A 217 -4.12 10.26 16.20
CA VAL A 217 -3.80 11.67 16.42
C VAL A 217 -4.80 12.59 15.73
N GLU A 218 -5.22 12.25 14.52
CA GLU A 218 -6.31 12.93 13.82
C GLU A 218 -7.62 12.84 14.59
N GLY A 219 -7.92 11.69 15.19
CA GLY A 219 -9.08 11.49 16.06
C GLY A 219 -9.04 12.36 17.31
N LEU A 220 -7.85 12.59 17.88
CA LEU A 220 -7.67 13.59 18.94
C LEU A 220 -7.99 15.00 18.44
N ALA A 221 -7.52 15.39 17.26
CA ALA A 221 -7.81 16.70 16.69
C ALA A 221 -9.31 16.91 16.47
N GLN A 222 -10.02 15.88 15.98
CA GLN A 222 -11.48 15.89 15.85
C GLN A 222 -12.19 16.03 17.21
N ARG A 223 -11.72 15.35 18.27
CA ARG A 223 -12.30 15.48 19.61
C ARG A 223 -12.07 16.86 20.22
N ILE A 224 -10.88 17.44 20.04
CA ILE A 224 -10.60 18.82 20.48
C ILE A 224 -11.55 19.79 19.78
N LEU A 225 -11.75 19.65 18.46
CA LEU A 225 -12.67 20.47 17.69
C LEU A 225 -14.12 20.35 18.16
N LYS A 226 -14.56 19.15 18.55
CA LYS A 226 -15.90 18.89 19.10
C LYS A 226 -16.05 19.34 20.56
N GLY A 227 -14.96 19.69 21.24
CA GLY A 227 -14.95 19.97 22.67
C GLY A 227 -15.13 18.72 23.55
N ASP A 228 -15.02 17.51 22.98
CA ASP A 228 -15.04 16.22 23.69
C ASP A 228 -13.66 15.90 24.29
N VAL A 229 -13.14 16.85 25.07
CA VAL A 229 -11.84 16.76 25.75
C VAL A 229 -11.90 17.48 27.10
N PRO A 230 -11.02 17.14 28.06
CA PRO A 230 -10.91 17.88 29.31
C PRO A 230 -10.62 19.37 29.08
N GLU A 231 -11.02 20.24 30.03
CA GLU A 231 -10.81 21.69 29.97
C GLU A 231 -9.35 22.09 29.65
N SER A 232 -8.37 21.36 30.19
CA SER A 232 -6.94 21.60 29.93
C SER A 232 -6.50 21.31 28.50
N MET A 233 -7.36 20.72 27.68
CA MET A 233 -7.13 20.33 26.29
C MET A 233 -8.04 21.08 25.31
N LYS A 234 -9.04 21.83 25.81
CA LYS A 234 -9.88 22.67 24.96
C LYS A 234 -9.03 23.74 24.28
N ASP A 235 -9.40 24.06 23.04
CA ASP A 235 -8.78 25.09 22.19
C ASP A 235 -7.29 24.90 21.86
N LYS A 236 -6.68 23.78 22.30
CA LYS A 236 -5.31 23.44 21.91
C LYS A 236 -5.22 23.10 20.43
N LYS A 237 -4.07 23.40 19.84
CA LYS A 237 -3.72 22.99 18.47
C LYS A 237 -2.91 21.70 18.50
N VAL A 238 -3.14 20.84 17.52
CA VAL A 238 -2.30 19.66 17.27
C VAL A 238 -1.58 19.91 15.95
N PHE A 239 -0.26 19.99 16.01
CA PHE A 239 0.58 20.37 14.90
C PHE A 239 1.45 19.20 14.45
N GLU A 240 1.19 18.66 13.27
CA GLU A 240 1.99 17.60 12.67
C GLU A 240 3.26 18.17 12.03
N LEU A 241 4.42 17.62 12.39
CA LEU A 241 5.71 18.03 11.85
C LEU A 241 6.01 17.29 10.53
N ASP A 242 6.28 18.04 9.47
CA ASP A 242 6.71 17.47 8.18
C ASP A 242 8.24 17.36 8.14
N MET A 243 8.74 16.14 8.36
CA MET A 243 10.18 15.86 8.30
C MET A 243 10.75 16.06 6.90
N GLY A 244 9.98 15.78 5.85
CA GLY A 244 10.38 16.00 4.46
C GLY A 244 10.61 17.48 4.18
N ALA A 245 9.70 18.35 4.62
CA ALA A 245 9.82 19.80 4.47
C ALA A 245 11.04 20.39 5.20
N LEU A 246 11.39 19.84 6.37
CA LEU A 246 12.59 20.26 7.10
C LEU A 246 13.89 19.90 6.37
N ILE A 247 13.92 18.74 5.70
CA ILE A 247 15.09 18.22 4.97
C ILE A 247 15.18 18.84 3.57
N ALA A 248 14.04 19.10 2.92
CA ALA A 248 13.98 19.61 1.55
C ALA A 248 14.77 20.92 1.40
N GLY A 249 15.72 20.93 0.47
CA GLY A 249 16.58 22.10 0.21
C GLY A 249 17.59 22.43 1.30
N ALA A 250 17.81 21.54 2.29
CA ALA A 250 18.94 21.67 3.21
C ALA A 250 20.20 21.10 2.54
N GLN A 251 21.19 21.96 2.28
CA GLN A 251 22.49 21.52 1.73
C GLN A 251 23.45 21.00 2.81
N TYR A 252 23.21 21.39 4.06
CA TYR A 252 24.05 21.07 5.22
C TYR A 252 23.19 20.71 6.43
N ARG A 253 23.68 19.77 7.25
CA ARG A 253 23.02 19.33 8.50
C ARG A 253 22.61 20.48 9.42
N GLY A 254 23.43 21.53 9.52
CA GLY A 254 23.15 22.69 10.37
C GLY A 254 21.87 23.44 9.99
N GLN A 255 21.49 23.46 8.71
CA GLN A 255 20.27 24.12 8.24
C GLN A 255 19.01 23.37 8.70
N PHE A 256 19.05 22.03 8.70
CA PHE A 256 17.97 21.22 9.27
C PHE A 256 17.80 21.50 10.77
N GLU A 257 18.90 21.48 11.53
CA GLU A 257 18.88 21.76 12.97
C GLU A 257 18.36 23.18 13.27
N GLU A 258 18.71 24.17 12.44
CA GLU A 258 18.22 25.55 12.57
C GLU A 258 16.70 25.65 12.33
N ARG A 259 16.20 24.98 11.28
CA ARG A 259 14.75 24.91 10.98
C ARG A 259 13.97 24.17 12.06
N LEU A 260 14.48 23.06 12.55
CA LEU A 260 13.84 22.34 13.66
C LEU A 260 13.85 23.20 14.93
N LYS A 261 14.95 23.91 15.19
CA LYS A 261 15.05 24.82 16.33
C LYS A 261 14.05 25.97 16.23
N SER A 262 13.82 26.53 15.04
CA SER A 262 12.81 27.59 14.86
C SER A 262 11.40 27.08 15.15
N VAL A 263 11.03 25.90 14.64
CA VAL A 263 9.75 25.23 14.96
C VAL A 263 9.60 25.02 16.47
N LEU A 264 10.60 24.42 17.12
CA LEU A 264 10.58 24.14 18.55
C LEU A 264 10.53 25.41 19.42
N ASN A 265 11.03 26.53 18.94
CA ASN A 265 10.94 27.82 19.62
C ASN A 265 9.55 28.44 19.47
N GLU A 266 8.88 28.25 18.33
CA GLU A 266 7.49 28.70 18.16
C GLU A 266 6.53 27.89 19.04
N VAL A 267 6.72 26.57 19.13
CA VAL A 267 5.96 25.71 20.05
C VAL A 267 6.19 26.11 21.51
N GLU A 268 7.43 26.40 21.92
CA GLU A 268 7.73 26.87 23.27
C GLU A 268 7.02 28.20 23.59
N LYS A 269 7.09 29.18 22.68
CA LYS A 269 6.40 30.48 22.83
C LYS A 269 4.89 30.36 22.95
N SER A 270 4.29 29.25 22.50
CA SER A 270 2.86 28.99 22.62
C SER A 270 2.41 28.68 24.05
N ASN A 271 3.33 28.53 25.01
CA ASN A 271 3.03 28.24 26.42
C ASN A 271 2.09 27.02 26.59
N GLY A 272 2.33 25.96 25.82
CA GLY A 272 1.58 24.70 25.90
C GLY A 272 0.23 24.68 25.19
N GLN A 273 -0.09 25.70 24.39
CA GLN A 273 -1.27 25.72 23.51
C GLN A 273 -1.10 24.84 22.27
N ILE A 274 0.15 24.59 21.87
CA ILE A 274 0.47 23.72 20.72
C ILE A 274 1.02 22.38 21.23
N ILE A 275 0.43 21.30 20.72
CA ILE A 275 0.92 19.93 20.89
C ILE A 275 1.57 19.53 19.58
N LEU A 276 2.86 19.18 19.64
CA LEU A 276 3.61 18.77 18.45
C LEU A 276 3.45 17.26 18.22
N PHE A 277 2.93 16.86 17.06
CA PHE A 277 2.96 15.47 16.61
C PHE A 277 4.18 15.23 15.74
N ILE A 278 4.95 14.20 16.09
CA ILE A 278 6.16 13.78 15.39
C ILE A 278 5.96 12.33 14.96
N ASP A 279 5.66 12.13 13.68
CA ASP A 279 5.71 10.79 13.10
C ASP A 279 7.16 10.32 12.96
N GLU A 280 7.37 9.01 13.04
CA GLU A 280 8.69 8.38 13.03
C GLU A 280 9.68 9.04 14.01
N LEU A 281 9.25 9.20 15.27
CA LEU A 281 9.99 9.91 16.33
C LEU A 281 11.46 9.45 16.44
N HIS A 282 11.75 8.17 16.17
CA HIS A 282 13.10 7.62 16.18
C HIS A 282 14.06 8.29 15.19
N ASN A 283 13.58 8.85 14.08
CA ASN A 283 14.41 9.55 13.09
C ASN A 283 15.04 10.82 13.67
N ILE A 284 14.39 11.46 14.64
CA ILE A 284 14.93 12.67 15.29
C ILE A 284 15.89 12.32 16.42
N VAL A 285 15.69 11.17 17.10
CA VAL A 285 16.31 10.89 18.41
C VAL A 285 17.30 9.72 18.40
N GLY A 286 17.26 8.85 17.40
CA GLY A 286 18.04 7.60 17.31
C GLY A 286 19.11 7.57 16.22
N ALA A 287 19.10 8.58 15.36
CA ALA A 287 19.93 8.72 14.16
C ALA A 287 21.45 8.87 14.44
N GLY A 288 21.90 9.09 15.67
CA GLY A 288 23.30 9.45 15.92
C GLY A 288 24.33 8.31 15.88
N LYS A 289 23.92 7.04 15.77
CA LYS A 289 24.84 5.88 15.88
C LYS A 289 25.41 5.37 14.57
N THR A 290 24.92 5.88 13.44
CA THR A 290 25.35 5.51 12.09
C THR A 290 25.99 6.74 11.45
N GLU A 291 27.20 6.62 10.90
CA GLU A 291 27.89 7.72 10.23
C GLU A 291 26.98 8.29 9.12
N GLY A 292 26.47 9.52 9.32
CA GLY A 292 25.66 10.25 8.33
C GLY A 292 24.22 10.57 8.72
N SER A 293 23.70 10.09 9.86
CA SER A 293 22.28 10.30 10.22
C SER A 293 22.06 11.50 11.18
N MET A 294 20.90 12.14 11.02
CA MET A 294 20.53 13.44 11.61
C MET A 294 20.03 13.29 13.06
N ASP A 295 20.93 13.26 14.04
CA ASP A 295 20.53 13.28 15.46
C ASP A 295 20.27 14.71 15.94
N ALA A 296 19.00 15.00 16.22
CA ALA A 296 18.54 16.24 16.83
C ALA A 296 17.92 16.01 18.22
N GLY A 297 18.15 14.83 18.83
CA GLY A 297 17.68 14.51 20.17
C GLY A 297 18.17 15.50 21.22
N ASN A 298 19.35 16.10 21.02
CA ASN A 298 19.92 17.13 21.88
C ASN A 298 19.11 18.44 21.91
N LEU A 299 18.32 18.74 20.86
CA LEU A 299 17.42 19.90 20.82
C LEU A 299 16.12 19.65 21.58
N LEU A 300 15.61 18.40 21.53
CA LEU A 300 14.34 18.01 22.16
C LEU A 300 14.48 17.78 23.68
N LYS A 301 15.53 17.06 24.10
CA LYS A 301 15.70 16.62 25.50
C LYS A 301 15.59 17.77 26.52
N PRO A 302 16.24 18.95 26.34
CA PRO A 302 16.13 20.04 27.30
C PRO A 302 14.71 20.59 27.43
N LYS A 303 14.00 20.76 26.30
CA LYS A 303 12.63 21.31 26.27
C LYS A 303 11.62 20.34 26.88
N LEU A 304 11.77 19.04 26.61
CA LEU A 304 11.00 17.96 27.27
C LEU A 304 11.32 17.87 28.77
N ALA A 305 12.58 18.08 29.16
CA ALA A 305 13.00 18.04 30.55
C ALA A 305 12.34 19.14 31.39
N ARG A 306 12.19 20.34 30.81
CA ARG A 306 11.56 21.51 31.43
C ARG A 306 10.03 21.54 31.32
N GLY A 307 9.43 20.67 30.50
CA GLY A 307 7.98 20.64 30.28
C GLY A 307 7.48 21.78 29.36
N GLU A 308 8.40 22.44 28.65
CA GLU A 308 8.10 23.51 27.68
C GLU A 308 7.56 22.95 26.35
N LEU A 309 7.88 21.69 26.05
CA LEU A 309 7.41 20.98 24.86
C LEU A 309 6.45 19.88 25.26
N HIS A 310 5.25 19.92 24.69
CA HIS A 310 4.29 18.83 24.71
C HIS A 310 4.27 18.19 23.34
N CYS A 311 4.52 16.88 23.26
CA CYS A 311 4.50 16.17 22.00
C CYS A 311 3.86 14.79 22.07
N ILE A 312 3.39 14.35 20.91
CA ILE A 312 2.94 13.00 20.62
C ILE A 312 3.96 12.42 19.63
N GLY A 313 4.57 11.29 19.96
CA GLY A 313 5.45 10.57 19.04
C GLY A 313 4.75 9.36 18.42
N ALA A 314 5.17 8.92 17.25
CA ALA A 314 4.83 7.62 16.70
C ALA A 314 6.08 6.87 16.23
N THR A 315 6.15 5.55 16.45
CA THR A 315 7.30 4.71 16.04
C THR A 315 6.92 3.22 16.06
N THR A 316 7.79 2.32 15.60
CA THR A 316 7.62 0.87 15.75
C THR A 316 8.14 0.37 17.10
N LEU A 317 7.78 -0.85 17.49
CA LEU A 317 8.20 -1.44 18.77
C LEU A 317 9.74 -1.59 18.85
N ASP A 318 10.36 -2.01 17.77
CA ASP A 318 11.81 -2.25 17.70
C ASP A 318 12.60 -0.93 17.81
N GLU A 319 12.15 0.11 17.14
CA GLU A 319 12.74 1.45 17.24
C GLU A 319 12.57 2.06 18.62
N TYR A 320 11.39 1.89 19.23
CA TYR A 320 11.13 2.36 20.59
C TYR A 320 12.13 1.72 21.57
N ARG A 321 12.27 0.40 21.53
CA ARG A 321 13.23 -0.37 22.35
C ARG A 321 14.66 0.06 22.09
N LYS A 322 15.02 0.32 20.83
CA LYS A 322 16.40 0.63 20.44
C LYS A 322 16.82 2.05 20.80
N TYR A 323 15.93 3.04 20.66
CA TYR A 323 16.30 4.46 20.71
C TYR A 323 15.65 5.25 21.85
N ILE A 324 14.45 4.88 22.30
CA ILE A 324 13.72 5.63 23.33
C ILE A 324 13.87 4.97 24.70
N GLU A 325 13.61 3.67 24.80
CA GLU A 325 13.66 2.91 26.07
C GLU A 325 15.09 2.84 26.64
N LYS A 326 16.09 2.76 25.77
CA LYS A 326 17.51 2.75 26.17
C LYS A 326 18.05 4.11 26.63
N ASP A 327 17.33 5.21 26.40
CA ASP A 327 17.74 6.55 26.83
C ASP A 327 16.94 7.00 28.07
N PRO A 328 17.57 7.03 29.27
CA PRO A 328 16.88 7.40 30.51
C PRO A 328 16.35 8.83 30.55
N ALA A 329 16.79 9.74 29.67
CA ALA A 329 16.24 11.09 29.58
C ALA A 329 14.88 11.09 28.87
N LEU A 330 14.71 10.26 27.84
CA LEU A 330 13.50 10.16 27.04
C LEU A 330 12.47 9.24 27.70
N GLU A 331 12.90 8.08 28.20
CA GLU A 331 12.05 7.10 28.89
C GLU A 331 11.30 7.70 30.10
N ARG A 332 11.89 8.72 30.74
CA ARG A 332 11.27 9.47 31.85
C ARG A 332 10.30 10.56 31.41
N ARG A 333 10.19 10.84 30.12
CA ARG A 333 9.32 11.89 29.55
C ARG A 333 8.24 11.34 28.64
N PHE A 334 8.49 10.19 28.04
CA PHE A 334 7.54 9.49 27.18
C PHE A 334 6.78 8.39 27.93
N GLN A 335 5.55 8.14 27.49
CA GLN A 335 4.72 7.02 27.94
C GLN A 335 4.26 6.22 26.70
N PRO A 336 4.55 4.90 26.62
CA PRO A 336 4.12 4.08 25.50
C PRO A 336 2.60 3.88 25.47
N VAL A 337 2.04 3.91 24.27
CA VAL A 337 0.65 3.56 23.93
C VAL A 337 0.73 2.54 22.80
N LEU A 338 0.41 1.28 23.08
CA LEU A 338 0.40 0.22 22.06
C LEU A 338 -0.82 0.40 21.16
N ILE A 339 -0.58 0.40 19.84
CA ILE A 339 -1.61 0.44 18.81
C ILE A 339 -1.54 -0.89 18.07
N ASP A 340 -2.45 -1.78 18.43
CA ASP A 340 -2.56 -3.08 17.79
C ASP A 340 -3.27 -2.97 16.44
N GLN A 341 -2.95 -3.93 15.56
CA GLN A 341 -3.66 -4.14 14.31
C GLN A 341 -5.15 -4.41 14.62
N PRO A 342 -6.10 -3.74 13.94
CA PRO A 342 -7.52 -4.01 14.12
C PRO A 342 -7.89 -5.41 13.63
N THR A 343 -8.97 -5.97 14.17
CA THR A 343 -9.51 -7.23 13.68
C THR A 343 -10.11 -7.07 12.28
N VAL A 344 -10.45 -8.18 11.63
CA VAL A 344 -11.16 -8.14 10.34
C VAL A 344 -12.51 -7.42 10.48
N GLU A 345 -13.25 -7.67 11.57
CA GLU A 345 -14.54 -7.02 11.85
C GLU A 345 -14.40 -5.51 12.09
N ASP A 346 -13.37 -5.10 12.85
CA ASP A 346 -13.06 -3.70 13.06
C ASP A 346 -12.66 -3.02 11.74
N THR A 347 -11.88 -3.71 10.90
CA THR A 347 -11.48 -3.19 9.59
C THR A 347 -12.67 -3.02 8.66
N ILE A 348 -13.62 -3.97 8.65
CA ILE A 348 -14.89 -3.81 7.92
C ILE A 348 -15.63 -2.56 8.39
N SER A 349 -15.66 -2.31 9.70
CA SER A 349 -16.30 -1.11 10.27
C SER A 349 -15.58 0.17 9.86
N ILE A 350 -14.24 0.16 9.84
CA ILE A 350 -13.43 1.28 9.34
C ILE A 350 -13.74 1.55 7.86
N LEU A 351 -13.69 0.54 7.00
CA LEU A 351 -13.98 0.66 5.57
C LEU A 351 -15.42 1.14 5.31
N ARG A 352 -16.40 0.69 6.11
CA ARG A 352 -17.77 1.22 6.04
C ARG A 352 -17.85 2.70 6.38
N GLY A 353 -17.06 3.17 7.34
CA GLY A 353 -16.96 4.59 7.68
C GLY A 353 -16.27 5.43 6.59
N LEU A 354 -15.30 4.86 5.88
CA LEU A 354 -14.59 5.51 4.77
C LEU A 354 -15.33 5.38 3.42
N LYS A 355 -16.32 4.50 3.32
CA LYS A 355 -17.05 4.18 2.09
C LYS A 355 -17.55 5.43 1.37
N GLU A 356 -18.25 6.33 2.08
CA GLU A 356 -18.82 7.54 1.46
C GLU A 356 -17.73 8.44 0.84
N ARG A 357 -16.57 8.58 1.51
CA ARG A 357 -15.43 9.37 1.03
C ARG A 357 -14.85 8.80 -0.26
N PHE A 358 -14.60 7.50 -0.31
CA PHE A 358 -14.06 6.85 -1.52
C PHE A 358 -15.04 6.91 -2.69
N GLU A 359 -16.34 6.68 -2.43
CA GLU A 359 -17.37 6.80 -3.46
C GLU A 359 -17.43 8.20 -4.07
N ILE A 360 -17.29 9.26 -3.25
CA ILE A 360 -17.30 10.65 -3.72
C ILE A 360 -16.01 10.99 -4.46
N HIS A 361 -14.85 10.60 -3.93
CA HIS A 361 -13.55 10.87 -4.54
C HIS A 361 -13.47 10.27 -5.95
N HIS A 362 -13.74 8.97 -6.07
CA HIS A 362 -13.66 8.25 -7.34
C HIS A 362 -14.91 8.38 -8.21
N GLY A 363 -16.07 8.73 -7.63
CA GLY A 363 -17.33 8.77 -8.35
C GLY A 363 -17.82 7.39 -8.77
N VAL A 364 -17.65 6.40 -7.89
CA VAL A 364 -18.11 5.02 -8.04
C VAL A 364 -18.94 4.61 -6.83
N LYS A 365 -19.56 3.43 -6.86
CA LYS A 365 -20.31 2.86 -5.75
C LYS A 365 -19.59 1.63 -5.22
N ILE A 366 -19.47 1.49 -3.91
CA ILE A 366 -18.73 0.37 -3.29
C ILE A 366 -19.72 -0.56 -2.60
N LYS A 367 -19.84 -1.80 -3.06
CA LYS A 367 -20.70 -2.79 -2.40
C LYS A 367 -20.15 -3.19 -1.05
N ASP A 368 -21.03 -3.52 -0.11
CA ASP A 368 -20.62 -4.03 1.19
C ASP A 368 -19.86 -5.37 1.06
N SER A 369 -20.20 -6.18 0.05
CA SER A 369 -19.45 -7.40 -0.27
C SER A 369 -18.01 -7.12 -0.67
N ALA A 370 -17.72 -6.01 -1.36
CA ALA A 370 -16.36 -5.61 -1.70
C ALA A 370 -15.57 -5.23 -0.44
N ILE A 371 -16.20 -4.50 0.50
CA ILE A 371 -15.59 -4.14 1.78
C ILE A 371 -15.22 -5.40 2.59
N VAL A 372 -16.15 -6.35 2.70
CA VAL A 372 -15.91 -7.62 3.40
C VAL A 372 -14.79 -8.41 2.72
N ALA A 373 -14.80 -8.49 1.38
CA ALA A 373 -13.75 -9.14 0.61
C ALA A 373 -12.38 -8.48 0.83
N ALA A 374 -12.32 -7.15 0.80
CA ALA A 374 -11.07 -6.39 0.98
C ALA A 374 -10.45 -6.67 2.35
N ALA A 375 -11.24 -6.63 3.43
CA ALA A 375 -10.74 -6.93 4.77
C ALA A 375 -10.33 -8.41 4.92
N THR A 376 -11.16 -9.35 4.46
CA THR A 376 -10.95 -10.79 4.66
C THR A 376 -9.80 -11.33 3.82
N LEU A 377 -9.80 -11.02 2.51
CA LEU A 377 -8.80 -11.52 1.57
C LEU A 377 -7.44 -10.86 1.80
N SER A 378 -7.38 -9.55 2.11
CA SER A 378 -6.10 -8.91 2.44
C SER A 378 -5.49 -9.44 3.73
N HIS A 379 -6.32 -9.73 4.74
CA HIS A 379 -5.84 -10.33 5.97
C HIS A 379 -5.20 -11.70 5.72
N ARG A 380 -5.78 -12.48 4.81
CA ARG A 380 -5.35 -13.84 4.49
C ARG A 380 -4.14 -13.90 3.56
N TYR A 381 -4.15 -13.13 2.48
CA TYR A 381 -3.22 -13.30 1.35
C TYR A 381 -2.09 -12.27 1.32
N ILE A 382 -2.23 -11.12 1.98
CA ILE A 382 -1.20 -10.07 2.03
C ILE A 382 -0.61 -10.06 3.44
N THR A 383 0.44 -10.83 3.69
CA THR A 383 0.97 -11.07 5.04
C THR A 383 2.07 -10.11 5.47
N ASP A 384 2.66 -9.37 4.54
CA ASP A 384 3.75 -8.41 4.75
C ASP A 384 3.25 -7.00 5.14
N ARG A 385 1.94 -6.75 4.99
CA ARG A 385 1.28 -5.50 5.38
C ARG A 385 0.22 -5.73 6.47
N PHE A 386 -0.07 -4.67 7.21
CA PHE A 386 -1.00 -4.70 8.33
C PHE A 386 -2.35 -4.06 7.97
N LEU A 387 -3.41 -4.51 8.65
CA LEU A 387 -4.71 -3.84 8.63
C LEU A 387 -4.61 -2.55 9.47
N PRO A 388 -5.44 -1.52 9.21
CA PRO A 388 -6.42 -1.46 8.13
C PRO A 388 -5.84 -1.03 6.77
N ASP A 389 -4.60 -0.54 6.73
CA ASP A 389 -3.95 0.05 5.55
C ASP A 389 -4.11 -0.78 4.26
N LYS A 390 -3.69 -2.05 4.28
CA LYS A 390 -3.78 -2.91 3.08
C LYS A 390 -5.21 -3.12 2.56
N ALA A 391 -6.22 -3.04 3.42
CA ALA A 391 -7.61 -3.22 3.01
C ALA A 391 -8.19 -1.92 2.45
N ILE A 392 -7.78 -0.78 3.01
CA ILE A 392 -8.11 0.56 2.49
C ILE A 392 -7.52 0.72 1.08
N ASP A 393 -6.24 0.38 0.92
CA ASP A 393 -5.51 0.46 -0.34
C ASP A 393 -6.16 -0.38 -1.45
N LEU A 394 -6.61 -1.61 -1.14
CA LEU A 394 -7.35 -2.44 -2.09
C LEU A 394 -8.68 -1.82 -2.54
N VAL A 395 -9.42 -1.21 -1.62
CA VAL A 395 -10.69 -0.54 -1.97
C VAL A 395 -10.43 0.69 -2.81
N ASP A 396 -9.38 1.45 -2.49
CA ASP A 396 -8.96 2.64 -3.22
C ASP A 396 -8.51 2.30 -4.65
N GLU A 397 -7.66 1.28 -4.81
CA GLU A 397 -7.21 0.81 -6.11
C GLU A 397 -8.36 0.22 -6.95
N ALA A 398 -9.28 -0.53 -6.33
CA ALA A 398 -10.46 -1.04 -7.02
C ALA A 398 -11.37 0.08 -7.52
N ALA A 399 -11.56 1.11 -6.70
CA ALA A 399 -12.34 2.29 -7.08
C ALA A 399 -11.65 3.10 -8.19
N ALA A 400 -10.32 3.25 -8.13
CA ALA A 400 -9.53 3.94 -9.14
C ALA A 400 -9.52 3.20 -10.48
N MET A 401 -9.37 1.86 -10.45
CA MET A 401 -9.44 1.00 -11.64
C MET A 401 -10.79 1.16 -12.34
N LEU A 402 -11.89 1.02 -11.60
CA LEU A 402 -13.23 1.17 -12.14
C LEU A 402 -13.48 2.59 -12.67
N ARG A 403 -12.96 3.62 -11.99
CA ARG A 403 -13.06 4.99 -12.47
C ARG A 403 -12.34 5.19 -13.81
N MET A 404 -11.17 4.60 -13.98
CA MET A 404 -10.42 4.65 -15.24
C MET A 404 -11.20 3.97 -16.38
N GLU A 405 -11.87 2.85 -16.10
CA GLU A 405 -12.74 2.18 -17.07
C GLU A 405 -13.95 3.03 -17.47
N ILE A 406 -14.62 3.69 -16.51
CA ILE A 406 -15.74 4.61 -16.77
C ILE A 406 -15.31 5.81 -17.63
N ASP A 407 -14.11 6.34 -17.38
CA ASP A 407 -13.61 7.48 -18.13
C ASP A 407 -13.10 7.13 -19.53
N SER A 408 -12.78 5.86 -19.76
CA SER A 408 -12.29 5.32 -21.03
C SER A 408 -13.44 4.91 -21.96
N MET A 409 -13.13 4.80 -23.26
CA MET A 409 -14.08 4.26 -24.23
C MET A 409 -14.22 2.74 -24.00
N PRO A 410 -15.45 2.20 -23.86
CA PRO A 410 -15.68 0.77 -23.78
C PRO A 410 -15.03 0.00 -24.93
N GLU A 411 -14.51 -1.19 -24.65
CA GLU A 411 -13.80 -2.03 -25.64
C GLU A 411 -14.66 -2.29 -26.88
N GLU A 412 -15.95 -2.57 -26.71
CA GLU A 412 -16.89 -2.77 -27.82
C GLU A 412 -16.99 -1.55 -28.76
N LEU A 413 -16.92 -0.34 -28.22
CA LEU A 413 -16.97 0.90 -29.00
C LEU A 413 -15.61 1.18 -29.68
N ASP A 414 -14.50 0.89 -29.02
CA ASP A 414 -13.16 1.03 -29.61
C ASP A 414 -12.95 0.03 -30.76
N GLU A 415 -13.35 -1.24 -30.58
CA GLU A 415 -13.31 -2.26 -31.65
C GLU A 415 -14.13 -1.86 -32.87
N MET A 416 -15.37 -1.39 -32.66
CA MET A 416 -16.22 -0.87 -33.73
C MET A 416 -15.57 0.32 -34.45
N THR A 417 -14.99 1.25 -33.69
CA THR A 417 -14.31 2.44 -34.24
C THR A 417 -13.10 2.05 -35.09
N ARG A 418 -12.28 1.11 -34.61
CA ARG A 418 -11.14 0.56 -35.35
C ARG A 418 -11.59 -0.15 -36.62
N ARG A 419 -12.65 -0.95 -36.53
CA ARG A 419 -13.20 -1.69 -37.68
C ARG A 419 -13.75 -0.75 -38.75
N ILE A 420 -14.51 0.27 -38.35
CA ILE A 420 -15.01 1.32 -39.26
C ILE A 420 -13.83 2.04 -39.93
N THR A 421 -12.76 2.33 -39.18
CA THR A 421 -11.57 2.99 -39.73
C THR A 421 -10.87 2.12 -40.78
N GLN A 422 -10.70 0.83 -40.52
CA GLN A 422 -10.16 -0.13 -41.49
C GLN A 422 -11.01 -0.18 -42.78
N LEU A 423 -12.33 -0.32 -42.65
CA LEU A 423 -13.25 -0.35 -43.77
C LEU A 423 -13.25 0.97 -44.56
N LYS A 424 -13.12 2.12 -43.89
CA LYS A 424 -12.98 3.44 -44.54
C LYS A 424 -11.70 3.53 -45.37
N ILE A 425 -10.58 2.98 -44.88
CA ILE A 425 -9.32 2.91 -45.64
C ILE A 425 -9.47 2.00 -46.86
N GLU A 426 -10.04 0.81 -46.68
CA GLU A 426 -10.33 -0.14 -47.78
C GLU A 426 -11.23 0.50 -48.85
N ARG A 427 -12.27 1.23 -48.42
CA ARG A 427 -13.16 2.00 -49.30
C ARG A 427 -12.40 3.05 -50.13
N GLU A 428 -11.50 3.81 -49.52
CA GLU A 428 -10.72 4.83 -50.25
C GLU A 428 -9.71 4.23 -51.22
N ALA A 429 -9.20 3.02 -50.94
CA ALA A 429 -8.37 2.28 -51.88
C ALA A 429 -9.19 1.79 -53.09
N LEU A 430 -10.34 1.14 -52.84
CA LEU A 430 -11.20 0.56 -53.88
C LEU A 430 -11.90 1.60 -54.76
N LYS A 431 -12.08 2.84 -54.29
CA LYS A 431 -12.60 3.96 -55.11
C LYS A 431 -11.76 4.27 -56.34
N LYS A 432 -10.49 3.86 -56.38
CA LYS A 432 -9.56 4.11 -57.49
C LYS A 432 -9.57 2.97 -58.52
N GLU A 433 -10.22 1.86 -58.21
CA GLU A 433 -10.31 0.69 -59.07
C GLU A 433 -11.58 0.73 -59.92
N SER A 434 -11.57 0.02 -61.06
CA SER A 434 -12.62 0.10 -62.09
C SER A 434 -13.17 -1.26 -62.52
N ASP A 435 -12.67 -2.35 -61.94
CA ASP A 435 -13.14 -3.69 -62.23
C ASP A 435 -14.45 -4.01 -61.49
N GLU A 436 -15.26 -4.90 -62.08
CA GLU A 436 -16.60 -5.23 -61.58
C GLU A 436 -16.58 -5.86 -60.17
N GLY A 437 -15.50 -6.56 -59.81
CA GLY A 437 -15.32 -7.16 -58.50
C GLY A 437 -15.10 -6.12 -57.41
N SER A 438 -14.21 -5.14 -57.66
CA SER A 438 -13.96 -4.01 -56.77
C SER A 438 -15.19 -3.14 -56.55
N LEU A 439 -16.01 -2.91 -57.58
CA LEU A 439 -17.27 -2.15 -57.45
C LEU A 439 -18.29 -2.87 -56.56
N LYS A 440 -18.46 -4.18 -56.71
CA LYS A 440 -19.34 -4.99 -55.82
C LYS A 440 -18.84 -5.02 -54.38
N ARG A 441 -17.52 -5.15 -54.17
CA ARG A 441 -16.90 -5.10 -52.84
C ARG A 441 -17.06 -3.71 -52.19
N LEU A 442 -16.95 -2.64 -52.98
CA LEU A 442 -17.16 -1.26 -52.54
C LEU A 442 -18.59 -1.06 -52.00
N GLU A 443 -19.62 -1.57 -52.68
CA GLU A 443 -21.01 -1.50 -52.22
C GLU A 443 -21.22 -2.23 -50.88
N VAL A 444 -20.66 -3.44 -50.73
CA VAL A 444 -20.72 -4.21 -49.48
C VAL A 444 -20.06 -3.45 -48.33
N ILE A 445 -18.84 -2.93 -48.54
CA ILE A 445 -18.11 -2.15 -47.53
C ILE A 445 -18.87 -0.88 -47.16
N GLN A 446 -19.51 -0.20 -48.11
CA GLN A 446 -20.30 0.99 -47.81
C GLN A 446 -21.52 0.65 -46.94
N SER A 447 -22.18 -0.48 -47.21
CA SER A 447 -23.27 -0.99 -46.36
C SER A 447 -22.79 -1.35 -44.96
N GLU A 448 -21.67 -2.09 -44.84
CA GLU A 448 -21.06 -2.47 -43.56
C GLU A 448 -20.65 -1.24 -42.73
N ILE A 449 -20.05 -0.22 -43.36
CA ILE A 449 -19.71 1.04 -42.68
C ILE A 449 -20.97 1.73 -42.16
N ALA A 450 -22.05 1.78 -42.96
CA ALA A 450 -23.28 2.45 -42.55
C ALA A 450 -23.94 1.76 -41.35
N GLU A 451 -24.01 0.43 -41.35
CA GLU A 451 -24.58 -0.37 -40.26
C GLU A 451 -23.74 -0.26 -38.97
N LEU A 452 -22.41 -0.37 -39.08
CA LEU A 452 -21.50 -0.20 -37.95
C LEU A 452 -21.54 1.24 -37.39
N GLN A 453 -21.61 2.25 -38.26
CA GLN A 453 -21.69 3.65 -37.84
C GLN A 453 -23.01 3.94 -37.10
N GLN A 454 -24.14 3.42 -37.59
CA GLN A 454 -25.43 3.55 -36.91
C GLN A 454 -25.40 2.91 -35.51
N THR A 455 -24.79 1.74 -35.39
CA THR A 455 -24.65 1.03 -34.11
C THR A 455 -23.71 1.77 -33.16
N LEU A 456 -22.58 2.28 -33.67
CA LEU A 456 -21.61 3.08 -32.92
C LEU A 456 -22.28 4.37 -32.38
N ASP A 457 -23.02 5.08 -33.21
CA ASP A 457 -23.68 6.34 -32.82
C ASP A 457 -24.72 6.08 -31.72
N ALA A 458 -25.54 5.02 -31.85
CA ALA A 458 -26.51 4.62 -30.84
C ALA A 458 -25.85 4.28 -29.48
N LYS A 459 -24.80 3.44 -29.49
CA LYS A 459 -24.05 3.08 -28.28
C LYS A 459 -23.28 4.27 -27.70
N SER A 460 -22.77 5.18 -28.52
CA SER A 460 -22.06 6.39 -28.07
C SER A 460 -23.01 7.36 -27.36
N VAL A 461 -24.25 7.51 -27.84
CA VAL A 461 -25.28 8.29 -27.16
C VAL A 461 -25.63 7.65 -25.80
N GLN A 462 -25.78 6.33 -25.75
CA GLN A 462 -26.01 5.62 -24.50
C GLN A 462 -24.85 5.83 -23.51
N TRP A 463 -23.61 5.61 -23.93
CA TRP A 463 -22.41 5.82 -23.11
C TRP A 463 -22.29 7.25 -22.57
N SER A 464 -22.49 8.27 -23.42
CA SER A 464 -22.44 9.67 -22.98
C SER A 464 -23.55 10.02 -21.98
N SER A 465 -24.74 9.43 -22.13
CA SER A 465 -25.85 9.59 -21.18
C SER A 465 -25.54 8.92 -19.84
N GLU A 466 -25.03 7.70 -19.84
CA GLU A 466 -24.60 6.97 -18.63
C GLU A 466 -23.49 7.74 -17.91
N LYS A 467 -22.45 8.20 -18.63
CA LYS A 467 -21.36 9.01 -18.06
C LYS A 467 -21.86 10.31 -17.42
N SER A 468 -22.80 11.01 -18.07
CA SER A 468 -23.39 12.22 -17.52
C SER A 468 -24.19 11.95 -16.23
N LYS A 469 -24.90 10.82 -16.14
CA LYS A 469 -25.62 10.42 -14.91
C LYS A 469 -24.66 10.15 -13.74
N ILE A 470 -23.56 9.45 -13.99
CA ILE A 470 -22.52 9.19 -12.97
C ILE A 470 -21.96 10.51 -12.45
N GLN A 471 -21.65 11.45 -13.35
CA GLN A 471 -21.15 12.77 -12.95
C GLN A 471 -22.17 13.56 -12.11
N ASN A 472 -23.44 13.58 -12.53
CA ASN A 472 -24.49 14.25 -11.77
C ASN A 472 -24.68 13.63 -10.36
N THR A 473 -24.57 12.31 -10.26
CA THR A 473 -24.65 11.59 -8.97
C THR A 473 -23.49 11.97 -8.05
N LYS A 474 -22.27 12.04 -8.59
CA LYS A 474 -21.09 12.52 -7.85
C LYS A 474 -21.27 13.95 -7.36
N ASP A 475 -21.78 14.84 -8.21
CA ASP A 475 -22.00 16.25 -7.86
C ASP A 475 -23.04 16.39 -6.74
N ILE A 476 -24.14 15.63 -6.79
CA ILE A 476 -25.16 15.62 -5.73
C ILE A 476 -24.58 15.07 -4.42
N LYS A 477 -23.84 13.95 -4.45
CA LYS A 477 -23.20 13.40 -3.23
C LYS A 477 -22.23 14.40 -2.61
N THR A 478 -21.46 15.10 -3.42
CA THR A 478 -20.53 16.16 -2.97
C THR A 478 -21.29 17.32 -2.30
N GLN A 479 -22.42 17.74 -2.87
CA GLN A 479 -23.28 18.77 -2.26
C GLN A 479 -23.89 18.31 -0.92
N ILE A 480 -24.31 17.05 -0.83
CA ILE A 480 -24.81 16.47 0.43
C ILE A 480 -23.71 16.49 1.49
N GLU A 481 -22.47 16.11 1.14
CA GLU A 481 -21.35 16.11 2.08
C GLU A 481 -20.98 17.53 2.55
N ASP A 482 -20.98 18.51 1.63
CA ASP A 482 -20.73 19.91 1.99
C ASP A 482 -21.84 20.47 2.90
N LEU A 483 -23.11 20.11 2.65
CA LEU A 483 -24.22 20.45 3.55
C LEU A 483 -24.09 19.81 4.92
N LYS A 484 -23.67 18.53 5.01
CA LYS A 484 -23.39 17.86 6.29
C LYS A 484 -22.29 18.62 7.04
N ALA A 485 -21.20 19.00 6.37
CA ALA A 485 -20.11 19.77 6.97
C ALA A 485 -20.58 21.16 7.46
N GLN A 486 -21.40 21.86 6.67
CA GLN A 486 -21.99 23.14 7.07
C GLN A 486 -22.95 23.01 8.24
N MET A 487 -23.71 21.91 8.32
CA MET A 487 -24.59 21.58 9.44
C MET A 487 -23.78 21.37 10.72
N ASP A 488 -22.71 20.58 10.68
CA ASP A 488 -21.83 20.33 11.83
C ASP A 488 -21.13 21.62 12.30
N ALA A 489 -20.78 22.52 11.37
CA ALA A 489 -20.26 23.84 11.71
C ALA A 489 -21.32 24.74 12.37
N ALA A 490 -22.55 24.73 11.86
CA ALA A 490 -23.66 25.51 12.42
C ALA A 490 -24.08 25.01 13.81
N GLU A 491 -24.09 23.69 14.03
CA GLU A 491 -24.39 23.08 15.32
C GLU A 491 -23.36 23.50 16.38
N ARG A 492 -22.07 23.50 16.03
CA ARG A 492 -20.99 24.02 16.91
C ARG A 492 -21.11 25.51 17.19
N ALA A 493 -21.58 26.30 16.23
CA ALA A 493 -21.82 27.73 16.40
C ALA A 493 -23.14 28.06 17.13
N TYR A 494 -23.91 27.03 17.54
CA TYR A 494 -25.26 27.17 18.10
C TYR A 494 -26.25 27.90 17.17
N ASP A 495 -26.01 27.88 15.86
CA ASP A 495 -26.93 28.41 14.85
C ASP A 495 -28.00 27.36 14.52
N LEU A 496 -28.94 27.19 15.44
CA LEU A 496 -30.02 26.21 15.33
C LEU A 496 -30.94 26.47 14.13
N ASN A 497 -31.04 27.72 13.66
CA ASN A 497 -31.83 28.07 12.49
C ASN A 497 -31.20 27.47 11.22
N LYS A 498 -29.89 27.66 11.04
CA LYS A 498 -29.17 27.08 9.89
C LYS A 498 -29.16 25.56 9.95
N VAL A 499 -29.01 24.96 11.12
CA VAL A 499 -29.13 23.50 11.31
C VAL A 499 -30.51 23.00 10.87
N ALA A 500 -31.59 23.65 11.32
CA ALA A 500 -32.95 23.27 10.94
C ALA A 500 -33.20 23.40 9.44
N GLN A 501 -32.73 24.48 8.81
CA GLN A 501 -32.84 24.70 7.37
C GLN A 501 -32.15 23.60 6.56
N ILE A 502 -30.95 23.20 6.95
CA ILE A 502 -30.21 22.13 6.27
C ILE A 502 -30.88 20.79 6.52
N LYS A 503 -31.11 20.43 7.79
CA LYS A 503 -31.60 19.12 8.22
C LYS A 503 -33.01 18.77 7.72
N TYR A 504 -33.90 19.75 7.66
CA TYR A 504 -35.31 19.53 7.26
C TYR A 504 -35.68 20.12 5.89
N GLY A 505 -34.78 20.87 5.26
CA GLY A 505 -34.99 21.47 3.92
C GLY A 505 -34.03 20.87 2.89
N SER A 506 -32.86 21.50 2.76
CA SER A 506 -31.94 21.23 1.64
C SER A 506 -31.39 19.80 1.59
N LEU A 507 -31.09 19.20 2.75
CA LEU A 507 -30.53 17.84 2.81
C LEU A 507 -31.57 16.78 2.35
N PRO A 508 -32.81 16.72 2.88
CA PRO A 508 -33.86 15.84 2.35
C PRO A 508 -34.14 16.02 0.85
N GLU A 509 -34.13 17.26 0.34
CA GLU A 509 -34.35 17.53 -1.08
C GLU A 509 -33.27 16.90 -1.98
N LEU A 510 -31.99 17.04 -1.60
CA LEU A 510 -30.89 16.41 -2.33
C LEU A 510 -30.90 14.89 -2.18
N GLN A 511 -31.23 14.37 -0.99
CA GLN A 511 -31.37 12.93 -0.74
C GLN A 511 -32.46 12.33 -1.63
N ALA A 512 -33.63 12.97 -1.72
CA ALA A 512 -34.73 12.53 -2.56
C ALA A 512 -34.38 12.58 -4.06
N LYS A 513 -33.61 13.58 -4.51
CA LYS A 513 -33.07 13.64 -5.88
C LYS A 513 -32.12 12.49 -6.17
N LEU A 514 -31.22 12.17 -5.24
CA LEU A 514 -30.28 11.06 -5.35
C LEU A 514 -31.02 9.71 -5.42
N ASP A 515 -32.00 9.50 -4.53
CA ASP A 515 -32.81 8.27 -4.50
C ASP A 515 -33.63 8.11 -5.79
N ALA A 516 -34.18 9.19 -6.33
CA ALA A 516 -34.90 9.17 -7.60
C ALA A 516 -34.00 8.83 -8.80
N MET A 517 -32.73 9.26 -8.79
CA MET A 517 -31.75 8.88 -9.81
C MET A 517 -31.38 7.40 -9.73
N ASN A 518 -31.16 6.87 -8.51
CA ASN A 518 -30.80 5.47 -8.28
C ASN A 518 -31.98 4.49 -8.58
N ALA A 519 -33.23 4.91 -8.37
CA ALA A 519 -34.41 4.05 -8.58
C ALA A 519 -34.66 3.66 -10.05
N GLY A 520 -34.06 4.36 -11.01
CA GLY A 520 -34.18 4.08 -12.44
C GLY A 520 -33.31 2.93 -12.96
N GLU A 521 -32.46 2.33 -12.13
CA GLU A 521 -31.32 1.49 -12.55
C GLU A 521 -31.64 0.02 -12.85
N GLN A 522 -32.83 -0.51 -12.56
CA GLN A 522 -32.97 -1.98 -12.42
C GLN A 522 -33.33 -2.82 -13.65
N ASN A 523 -33.43 -2.30 -14.89
CA ASN A 523 -34.00 -3.10 -16.00
C ASN A 523 -33.32 -2.99 -17.40
N GLY A 524 -32.08 -2.53 -17.52
CA GLY A 524 -31.38 -2.44 -18.82
C GLY A 524 -29.94 -2.98 -18.80
N GLN A 525 -29.46 -3.48 -19.95
CA GLN A 525 -28.03 -3.75 -20.17
C GLN A 525 -27.27 -2.41 -20.18
N THR A 526 -26.57 -2.09 -19.09
CA THR A 526 -25.70 -0.92 -18.98
C THR A 526 -24.37 -1.17 -19.69
N LEU A 527 -23.82 -0.15 -20.36
CA LEU A 527 -22.50 -0.22 -21.00
C LEU A 527 -21.37 -0.01 -19.98
N LEU A 528 -21.63 0.77 -18.93
CA LEU A 528 -20.67 1.07 -17.87
C LEU A 528 -20.98 0.28 -16.59
N ARG A 529 -19.91 -0.24 -15.96
CA ARG A 529 -19.94 -0.75 -14.59
C ARG A 529 -19.56 0.38 -13.64
N GLU A 530 -20.38 0.62 -12.63
CA GLU A 530 -20.16 1.70 -11.65
C GLU A 530 -20.05 1.19 -10.21
N GLU A 531 -20.14 -0.13 -10.01
CA GLU A 531 -20.11 -0.77 -8.70
C GLU A 531 -18.84 -1.60 -8.50
N VAL A 532 -18.05 -1.26 -7.48
CA VAL A 532 -16.95 -2.10 -6.99
C VAL A 532 -17.55 -3.27 -6.22
N THR A 533 -17.22 -4.49 -6.63
CA THR A 533 -17.68 -5.75 -6.05
C THR A 533 -16.51 -6.58 -5.50
N ALA A 534 -16.79 -7.77 -5.00
CA ALA A 534 -15.75 -8.70 -4.55
C ALA A 534 -14.86 -9.20 -5.70
N GLU A 535 -15.33 -9.13 -6.95
CA GLU A 535 -14.57 -9.54 -8.13
C GLU A 535 -13.40 -8.58 -8.40
N GLU A 536 -13.64 -7.26 -8.40
CA GLU A 536 -12.59 -6.26 -8.59
C GLU A 536 -11.51 -6.36 -7.51
N ILE A 537 -11.92 -6.57 -6.25
CA ILE A 537 -10.99 -6.80 -5.13
C ILE A 537 -10.15 -8.06 -5.35
N SER A 538 -10.78 -9.15 -5.81
CA SER A 538 -10.07 -10.41 -6.07
C SER A 538 -9.11 -10.30 -7.25
N GLN A 539 -9.45 -9.52 -8.28
CA GLN A 539 -8.55 -9.25 -9.42
C GLN A 539 -7.29 -8.52 -8.99
N ILE A 540 -7.42 -7.49 -8.15
CA ILE A 540 -6.25 -6.74 -7.64
C ILE A 540 -5.37 -7.63 -6.76
N ILE A 541 -5.97 -8.38 -5.83
CA ILE A 541 -5.22 -9.33 -5.02
C ILE A 541 -4.52 -10.38 -5.89
N SER A 542 -5.17 -10.84 -6.95
CA SER A 542 -4.57 -11.77 -7.92
C SER A 542 -3.33 -11.16 -8.59
N GLN A 543 -3.39 -9.89 -8.99
CA GLN A 543 -2.24 -9.17 -9.56
C GLN A 543 -1.11 -9.00 -8.55
N TRP A 544 -1.42 -8.64 -7.30
CA TRP A 544 -0.43 -8.42 -6.24
C TRP A 544 0.25 -9.72 -5.80
N THR A 545 -0.49 -10.83 -5.75
CA THR A 545 -0.04 -12.10 -5.14
C THR A 545 0.29 -13.18 -6.16
N GLY A 546 -0.14 -13.04 -7.41
CA GLY A 546 -0.07 -14.08 -8.45
C GLY A 546 -1.06 -15.23 -8.26
N ILE A 547 -1.93 -15.19 -7.25
CA ILE A 547 -2.92 -16.24 -6.98
C ILE A 547 -4.10 -16.08 -7.94
N PRO A 548 -4.48 -17.10 -8.74
CA PRO A 548 -5.60 -17.00 -9.67
C PRO A 548 -6.92 -16.61 -9.00
N VAL A 549 -7.70 -15.72 -9.63
CA VAL A 549 -9.01 -15.24 -9.12
C VAL A 549 -9.96 -16.38 -8.78
N THR A 550 -9.98 -17.44 -9.60
CA THR A 550 -10.82 -18.64 -9.37
C THR A 550 -10.54 -19.29 -8.00
N LYS A 551 -9.28 -19.25 -7.54
CA LYS A 551 -8.89 -19.78 -6.23
C LYS A 551 -9.29 -18.84 -5.08
N LEU A 552 -9.40 -17.54 -5.32
CA LEU A 552 -9.79 -16.53 -4.33
C LEU A 552 -11.31 -16.52 -4.07
N VAL A 553 -12.12 -16.81 -5.10
CA VAL A 553 -13.59 -16.78 -5.05
C VAL A 553 -14.17 -18.09 -4.49
N GLU A 554 -13.51 -19.24 -4.68
CA GLU A 554 -14.02 -20.52 -4.20
C GLU A 554 -14.12 -20.55 -2.66
N SER A 555 -15.31 -20.86 -2.14
CA SER A 555 -15.53 -20.88 -0.71
C SER A 555 -14.66 -21.94 -0.02
N GLU A 556 -14.07 -21.59 1.12
CA GLU A 556 -13.23 -22.51 1.88
C GLU A 556 -13.98 -23.81 2.22
N LYS A 557 -15.30 -23.72 2.47
CA LYS A 557 -16.16 -24.88 2.71
C LYS A 557 -16.21 -25.83 1.52
N GLU A 558 -16.36 -25.33 0.29
CA GLU A 558 -16.40 -26.17 -0.91
C GLU A 558 -15.04 -26.82 -1.20
N LYS A 559 -13.93 -26.09 -1.02
CA LYS A 559 -12.58 -26.66 -1.12
C LYS A 559 -12.39 -27.80 -0.11
N MET A 560 -12.81 -27.61 1.13
CA MET A 560 -12.66 -28.62 2.17
C MET A 560 -13.51 -29.88 1.89
N LEU A 561 -14.73 -29.73 1.35
CA LEU A 561 -15.59 -30.86 1.00
C LEU A 561 -15.04 -31.69 -0.18
N LYS A 562 -14.26 -31.06 -1.08
CA LYS A 562 -13.64 -31.73 -2.24
C LYS A 562 -12.20 -32.19 -1.97
N LEU A 563 -11.65 -31.92 -0.79
CA LEU A 563 -10.23 -32.15 -0.47
C LEU A 563 -9.79 -33.59 -0.77
N ASP A 564 -10.58 -34.58 -0.32
CA ASP A 564 -10.29 -36.00 -0.55
C ASP A 564 -10.20 -36.35 -2.05
N GLY A 565 -11.15 -35.85 -2.85
CA GLY A 565 -11.16 -36.05 -4.30
C GLY A 565 -9.96 -35.41 -5.00
N ILE A 566 -9.59 -34.19 -4.60
CA ILE A 566 -8.42 -33.48 -5.15
C ILE A 566 -7.13 -34.23 -4.81
N MET A 567 -7.00 -34.73 -3.57
CA MET A 567 -5.83 -35.49 -3.14
C MET A 567 -5.69 -36.81 -3.92
N LYS A 568 -6.79 -37.55 -4.11
CA LYS A 568 -6.81 -38.84 -4.84
C LYS A 568 -6.56 -38.73 -6.34
N GLN A 569 -6.82 -37.56 -6.95
CA GLN A 569 -6.47 -37.32 -8.35
C GLN A 569 -4.96 -37.30 -8.58
N ARG A 570 -4.18 -36.88 -7.58
CA ARG A 570 -2.74 -36.67 -7.70
C ARG A 570 -1.90 -37.71 -6.98
N VAL A 571 -2.37 -38.22 -5.85
CA VAL A 571 -1.70 -39.25 -5.04
C VAL A 571 -2.37 -40.59 -5.29
N VAL A 572 -1.61 -41.54 -5.83
CA VAL A 572 -2.13 -42.86 -6.25
C VAL A 572 -1.81 -43.93 -5.20
N GLY A 573 -2.83 -44.70 -4.80
CA GLY A 573 -2.65 -45.94 -4.02
C GLY A 573 -2.41 -45.75 -2.52
N GLN A 574 -2.66 -44.55 -1.98
CA GLN A 574 -2.41 -44.20 -0.58
C GLN A 574 -3.69 -43.71 0.13
N ASP A 575 -4.83 -44.35 -0.15
CA ASP A 575 -6.15 -43.87 0.27
C ASP A 575 -6.28 -43.72 1.80
N ASP A 576 -5.75 -44.67 2.57
CA ASP A 576 -5.83 -44.62 4.04
C ASP A 576 -5.06 -43.43 4.62
N ALA A 577 -3.87 -43.16 4.08
CA ALA A 577 -3.06 -42.00 4.46
C ALA A 577 -3.73 -40.68 4.05
N ILE A 578 -4.36 -40.63 2.88
CA ILE A 578 -5.10 -39.46 2.40
C ILE A 578 -6.31 -39.19 3.29
N ASN A 579 -7.11 -40.22 3.60
CA ASN A 579 -8.30 -40.09 4.44
C ASN A 579 -7.94 -39.56 5.84
N ALA A 580 -6.91 -40.12 6.48
CA ALA A 580 -6.43 -39.67 7.79
C ALA A 580 -6.03 -38.18 7.81
N VAL A 581 -5.29 -37.76 6.79
CA VAL A 581 -4.86 -36.37 6.62
C VAL A 581 -6.05 -35.44 6.36
N CYS A 582 -6.96 -35.83 5.46
CA CYS A 582 -8.14 -35.04 5.13
C CYS A 582 -9.04 -34.85 6.35
N ASP A 583 -9.31 -35.91 7.11
CA ASP A 583 -10.16 -35.86 8.30
C ASP A 583 -9.58 -34.94 9.38
N ALA A 584 -8.27 -35.00 9.62
CA ALA A 584 -7.60 -34.11 10.58
C ALA A 584 -7.68 -32.64 10.16
N VAL A 585 -7.48 -32.34 8.87
CA VAL A 585 -7.60 -30.98 8.33
C VAL A 585 -9.04 -30.48 8.42
N ILE A 586 -10.03 -31.31 8.08
CA ILE A 586 -11.45 -30.97 8.18
C ILE A 586 -11.83 -30.66 9.63
N ARG A 587 -11.39 -31.47 10.61
CA ARG A 587 -11.62 -31.21 12.04
C ARG A 587 -11.05 -29.86 12.48
N ALA A 588 -9.84 -29.53 12.04
CA ALA A 588 -9.20 -28.25 12.35
C ALA A 588 -9.96 -27.06 11.74
N ARG A 589 -10.37 -27.16 10.46
CA ARG A 589 -11.13 -26.11 9.77
C ARG A 589 -12.56 -25.96 10.28
N ALA A 590 -13.16 -27.02 10.82
CA ALA A 590 -14.44 -26.97 11.51
C ALA A 590 -14.34 -26.35 12.92
N GLY A 591 -13.16 -25.95 13.39
CA GLY A 591 -12.95 -25.39 14.72
C GLY A 591 -13.11 -26.39 15.86
N LEU A 592 -13.04 -27.70 15.55
CA LEU A 592 -13.18 -28.78 16.54
C LEU A 592 -11.84 -29.15 17.22
N LYS A 593 -10.73 -28.56 16.77
CA LYS A 593 -9.38 -28.76 17.30
C LYS A 593 -8.99 -27.62 18.23
N ASP A 594 -8.05 -27.88 19.13
CA ASP A 594 -7.43 -26.87 19.98
C ASP A 594 -6.81 -25.73 19.11
N PRO A 595 -7.24 -24.46 19.30
CA PRO A 595 -6.75 -23.31 18.52
C PRO A 595 -5.29 -22.93 18.84
N ASN A 596 -4.65 -23.57 19.83
CA ASN A 596 -3.24 -23.38 20.13
C ASN A 596 -2.33 -24.38 19.43
N ARG A 597 -2.86 -25.33 18.66
CA ARG A 597 -2.06 -26.34 17.95
C ARG A 597 -2.03 -26.07 16.44
N PRO A 598 -1.03 -26.59 15.70
CA PRO A 598 -1.03 -26.54 14.23
C PRO A 598 -2.30 -27.16 13.65
N ILE A 599 -2.64 -26.87 12.39
CA ILE A 599 -3.81 -27.42 11.68
C ILE A 599 -3.80 -28.95 11.74
N GLY A 600 -2.65 -29.57 11.49
CA GLY A 600 -2.46 -31.02 11.55
C GLY A 600 -0.99 -31.37 11.79
N SER A 601 -0.73 -32.45 12.53
CA SER A 601 0.59 -33.03 12.72
C SER A 601 0.57 -34.52 12.38
N PHE A 602 1.44 -34.93 11.46
CA PHE A 602 1.44 -36.29 10.90
C PHE A 602 2.83 -36.91 10.87
N ILE A 603 2.90 -38.21 11.10
CA ILE A 603 4.09 -39.03 10.79
C ILE A 603 3.77 -39.98 9.64
N PHE A 604 4.52 -39.88 8.55
CA PHE A 604 4.39 -40.71 7.35
C PHE A 604 5.46 -41.81 7.33
N LEU A 605 5.03 -43.03 7.62
CA LEU A 605 5.86 -44.25 7.63
C LEU A 605 5.81 -44.96 6.28
N GLY A 606 6.89 -45.63 5.87
CA GLY A 606 6.89 -46.45 4.66
C GLY A 606 8.10 -46.25 3.73
N PRO A 607 8.17 -46.94 2.59
CA PRO A 607 9.32 -46.87 1.69
C PRO A 607 9.50 -45.51 1.01
N THR A 608 10.68 -45.26 0.45
CA THR A 608 10.91 -44.06 -0.37
C THR A 608 10.19 -44.15 -1.72
N GLY A 609 9.74 -43.00 -2.24
CA GLY A 609 9.18 -42.93 -3.60
C GLY A 609 7.75 -43.45 -3.77
N VAL A 610 7.02 -43.68 -2.66
CA VAL A 610 5.62 -44.16 -2.67
C VAL A 610 4.55 -43.05 -2.61
N GLY A 611 4.95 -41.80 -2.37
CA GLY A 611 4.02 -40.65 -2.40
C GLY A 611 4.02 -39.73 -1.18
N LYS A 612 4.83 -39.97 -0.14
CA LYS A 612 4.86 -39.14 1.09
C LYS A 612 5.03 -37.64 0.83
N THR A 613 6.04 -37.27 0.03
CA THR A 613 6.29 -35.89 -0.36
C THR A 613 5.20 -35.35 -1.29
N GLU A 614 4.57 -36.21 -2.08
CA GLU A 614 3.50 -35.81 -3.00
C GLU A 614 2.22 -35.44 -2.25
N VAL A 615 1.90 -36.15 -1.15
CA VAL A 615 0.84 -35.76 -0.22
C VAL A 615 1.10 -34.37 0.35
N ALA A 616 2.33 -34.10 0.82
CA ALA A 616 2.70 -32.78 1.33
C ALA A 616 2.53 -31.67 0.28
N LYS A 617 2.96 -31.93 -0.96
CA LYS A 617 2.81 -30.98 -2.08
C LYS A 617 1.36 -30.73 -2.48
N THR A 618 0.58 -31.80 -2.59
CA THR A 618 -0.83 -31.70 -2.96
C THR A 618 -1.60 -30.95 -1.87
N LEU A 619 -1.27 -31.21 -0.61
CA LEU A 619 -1.87 -30.52 0.52
C LEU A 619 -1.49 -29.04 0.57
N ALA A 620 -0.23 -28.69 0.27
CA ALA A 620 0.19 -27.29 0.14
C ALA A 620 -0.56 -26.58 -1.00
N ALA A 621 -0.65 -27.22 -2.17
CA ALA A 621 -1.37 -26.69 -3.32
C ALA A 621 -2.87 -26.51 -3.08
N THR A 622 -3.47 -27.40 -2.28
CA THR A 622 -4.93 -27.40 -2.05
C THR A 622 -5.34 -26.50 -0.89
N LEU A 623 -4.58 -26.50 0.21
CA LEU A 623 -4.91 -25.70 1.41
C LEU A 623 -4.32 -24.29 1.37
N PHE A 624 -3.16 -24.13 0.74
CA PHE A 624 -2.39 -22.89 0.70
C PHE A 624 -2.17 -22.41 -0.75
N ASP A 625 -2.99 -22.90 -1.68
CA ASP A 625 -3.09 -22.47 -3.08
C ASP A 625 -1.81 -22.63 -3.96
N SER A 626 -0.67 -23.06 -3.39
CA SER A 626 0.63 -23.23 -4.08
C SER A 626 1.47 -24.39 -3.53
N GLU A 627 2.15 -25.14 -4.40
CA GLU A 627 3.15 -26.15 -4.02
C GLU A 627 4.41 -25.55 -3.39
N GLU A 628 4.67 -24.27 -3.64
CA GLU A 628 5.83 -23.56 -3.08
C GLU A 628 5.63 -23.20 -1.59
N ASN A 629 4.41 -23.32 -1.08
CA ASN A 629 4.07 -23.13 0.33
C ASN A 629 4.43 -24.37 1.16
N ILE A 630 5.62 -24.93 0.88
CA ILE A 630 6.24 -26.01 1.65
C ILE A 630 7.57 -25.52 2.21
N VAL A 631 7.72 -25.59 3.52
CA VAL A 631 9.00 -25.43 4.21
C VAL A 631 9.59 -26.81 4.42
N ARG A 632 10.51 -27.22 3.56
CA ARG A 632 11.16 -28.53 3.65
C ARG A 632 12.46 -28.44 4.42
N ILE A 633 12.62 -29.31 5.42
CA ILE A 633 13.82 -29.41 6.25
C ILE A 633 14.28 -30.86 6.28
N ASP A 634 15.51 -31.10 5.82
CA ASP A 634 16.15 -32.41 5.84
C ASP A 634 16.79 -32.66 7.21
N MET A 635 16.29 -33.64 7.96
CA MET A 635 16.77 -33.93 9.32
C MET A 635 18.15 -34.59 9.35
N SER A 636 18.66 -35.06 8.22
CA SER A 636 20.06 -35.50 8.10
C SER A 636 21.05 -34.35 8.28
N GLU A 637 20.67 -33.09 8.03
CA GLU A 637 21.50 -31.91 8.35
C GLU A 637 21.48 -31.55 9.86
N TYR A 638 20.55 -32.14 10.61
CA TYR A 638 20.26 -31.84 12.01
C TYR A 638 20.64 -32.99 12.97
N MET A 639 21.62 -33.80 12.57
CA MET A 639 22.14 -34.92 13.38
C MET A 639 22.99 -34.46 14.57
N GLU A 640 23.58 -33.26 14.49
CA GLU A 640 24.51 -32.73 15.49
C GLU A 640 23.86 -31.67 16.38
N LYS A 641 24.28 -31.59 17.65
CA LYS A 641 23.65 -30.68 18.62
C LYS A 641 23.69 -29.20 18.21
N PHE A 642 24.76 -28.76 17.55
CA PHE A 642 24.93 -27.35 17.17
C PHE A 642 24.16 -26.97 15.89
N SER A 643 23.70 -27.93 15.08
CA SER A 643 22.83 -27.58 13.95
C SER A 643 21.42 -27.26 14.42
N VAL A 644 20.97 -27.75 15.59
CA VAL A 644 19.64 -27.44 16.15
C VAL A 644 19.39 -25.94 16.30
N SER A 645 20.41 -25.16 16.69
CA SER A 645 20.27 -23.70 16.77
C SER A 645 20.03 -23.04 15.42
N ARG A 646 20.38 -23.67 14.28
CA ARG A 646 20.05 -23.12 12.96
C ARG A 646 18.55 -23.17 12.64
N LEU A 647 17.76 -24.05 13.28
CA LEU A 647 16.30 -24.09 13.10
C LEU A 647 15.63 -22.83 13.63
N ILE A 648 16.05 -22.37 14.82
CA ILE A 648 15.40 -21.29 15.59
C ILE A 648 16.19 -19.97 15.49
N GLY A 649 17.50 -20.04 15.22
CA GLY A 649 18.43 -18.93 15.13
C GLY A 649 19.58 -19.10 16.13
N ALA A 650 20.76 -18.59 15.76
CA ALA A 650 21.91 -18.63 16.66
C ALA A 650 21.66 -17.72 17.89
N PRO A 651 22.09 -18.12 19.11
CA PRO A 651 21.96 -17.26 20.29
C PRO A 651 22.92 -16.05 20.24
N PRO A 652 22.69 -14.99 21.05
CA PRO A 652 23.54 -13.81 21.08
C PRO A 652 25.03 -14.15 21.28
N GLY A 653 25.90 -13.64 20.39
CA GLY A 653 27.35 -13.84 20.45
C GLY A 653 27.92 -14.94 19.56
N TYR A 654 27.08 -15.62 18.76
CA TYR A 654 27.50 -16.61 17.76
C TYR A 654 27.37 -16.07 16.32
N VAL A 655 28.20 -16.57 15.41
CA VAL A 655 28.14 -16.22 13.97
C VAL A 655 26.76 -16.63 13.42
N GLY A 656 26.07 -15.70 12.74
CA GLY A 656 24.70 -15.89 12.26
C GLY A 656 23.61 -15.46 13.25
N TYR A 657 23.94 -14.73 14.34
CA TYR A 657 22.92 -14.15 15.24
C TYR A 657 21.95 -13.19 14.55
N ASP A 658 22.43 -12.45 13.54
CA ASP A 658 21.60 -11.53 12.76
C ASP A 658 20.76 -12.26 11.68
N GLU A 659 21.07 -13.53 11.39
CA GLU A 659 20.31 -14.39 10.50
C GLU A 659 19.33 -15.22 11.33
N GLY A 660 18.04 -14.87 11.29
CA GLY A 660 17.01 -15.62 12.03
C GLY A 660 16.96 -17.11 11.62
N GLY A 661 16.36 -17.96 12.46
CA GLY A 661 16.36 -19.41 12.23
C GLY A 661 15.71 -19.85 10.91
N GLN A 662 16.23 -20.92 10.31
CA GLN A 662 15.73 -21.46 9.04
C GLN A 662 14.24 -21.82 9.08
N LEU A 663 13.75 -22.38 10.20
CA LEU A 663 12.34 -22.71 10.38
C LEU A 663 11.54 -21.47 10.77
N THR A 664 12.01 -20.73 11.78
CA THR A 664 11.28 -19.58 12.34
C THR A 664 11.12 -18.43 11.34
N GLU A 665 12.14 -18.12 10.54
CA GLU A 665 12.05 -17.10 9.50
C GLU A 665 11.19 -17.54 8.31
N ALA A 666 11.30 -18.80 7.89
CA ALA A 666 10.48 -19.32 6.80
C ALA A 666 8.99 -19.26 7.14
N VAL A 667 8.61 -19.67 8.35
CA VAL A 667 7.22 -19.63 8.81
C VAL A 667 6.75 -18.21 9.13
N ARG A 668 7.62 -17.33 9.66
CA ARG A 668 7.26 -15.92 9.84
C ARG A 668 6.92 -15.24 8.52
N ARG A 669 7.68 -15.53 7.47
CA ARG A 669 7.42 -15.00 6.11
C ARG A 669 6.22 -15.67 5.44
N ARG A 670 5.97 -16.95 5.74
CA ARG A 670 4.87 -17.74 5.17
C ARG A 670 4.13 -18.51 6.27
N PRO A 671 3.21 -17.85 7.01
CA PRO A 671 2.52 -18.46 8.15
C PRO A 671 1.57 -19.60 7.74
N TYR A 672 1.11 -19.58 6.48
CA TYR A 672 0.24 -20.59 5.87
C TYR A 672 1.07 -21.51 4.99
N CYS A 673 1.62 -22.57 5.58
CA CYS A 673 2.47 -23.50 4.85
C CYS A 673 2.41 -24.93 5.41
N VAL A 674 2.88 -25.88 4.59
CA VAL A 674 3.19 -27.23 5.03
C VAL A 674 4.64 -27.28 5.44
N ILE A 675 4.92 -27.72 6.67
CA ILE A 675 6.29 -27.94 7.14
C ILE A 675 6.59 -29.42 6.98
N LEU A 676 7.59 -29.75 6.15
CA LEU A 676 7.98 -31.11 5.86
C LEU A 676 9.35 -31.41 6.46
N PHE A 677 9.37 -32.20 7.53
CA PHE A 677 10.58 -32.76 8.15
C PHE A 677 10.90 -34.11 7.52
N ASP A 678 11.91 -34.16 6.66
CA ASP A 678 12.32 -35.39 5.97
C ASP A 678 13.28 -36.21 6.84
N GLU A 679 13.13 -37.54 6.87
CA GLU A 679 13.99 -38.47 7.61
C GLU A 679 14.09 -38.19 9.13
N ILE A 680 12.95 -37.99 9.79
CA ILE A 680 12.89 -37.58 11.21
C ILE A 680 13.66 -38.49 12.17
N GLU A 681 13.86 -39.77 11.82
CA GLU A 681 14.68 -40.71 12.59
C GLU A 681 16.16 -40.34 12.68
N LYS A 682 16.65 -39.44 11.82
CA LYS A 682 18.04 -38.95 11.82
C LYS A 682 18.25 -37.74 12.71
N ALA A 683 17.18 -37.06 13.12
CA ALA A 683 17.26 -35.84 13.91
C ALA A 683 17.94 -36.07 15.28
N HIS A 684 18.73 -35.09 15.72
CA HIS A 684 19.26 -35.08 17.07
C HIS A 684 18.11 -34.99 18.11
N PRO A 685 18.22 -35.65 19.29
CA PRO A 685 17.19 -35.62 20.34
C PRO A 685 16.68 -34.21 20.73
N ASP A 686 17.55 -33.20 20.69
CA ASP A 686 17.20 -31.82 21.03
C ASP A 686 16.22 -31.18 20.02
N VAL A 687 16.16 -31.66 18.77
CA VAL A 687 15.17 -31.22 17.77
C VAL A 687 13.75 -31.56 18.24
N PHE A 688 13.56 -32.73 18.85
CA PHE A 688 12.24 -33.14 19.35
C PHE A 688 11.71 -32.24 20.45
N ASN A 689 12.57 -31.59 21.24
CA ASN A 689 12.14 -30.62 22.25
C ASN A 689 11.54 -29.37 21.59
N VAL A 690 12.15 -28.91 20.49
CA VAL A 690 11.64 -27.80 19.67
C VAL A 690 10.30 -28.20 19.05
N LEU A 691 10.22 -29.40 18.47
CA LEU A 691 8.99 -29.88 17.85
C LEU A 691 7.87 -30.09 18.87
N LEU A 692 8.16 -30.54 20.10
CA LEU A 692 7.16 -30.64 21.16
C LEU A 692 6.54 -29.28 21.48
N GLN A 693 7.36 -28.24 21.63
CA GLN A 693 6.87 -26.87 21.86
C GLN A 693 5.99 -26.41 20.70
N LEU A 694 6.40 -26.66 19.45
CA LEU A 694 5.62 -26.33 18.27
C LEU A 694 4.27 -27.06 18.25
N LEU A 695 4.25 -28.35 18.59
CA LEU A 695 3.04 -29.20 18.54
C LEU A 695 2.05 -28.90 19.68
N ASP A 696 2.52 -28.37 20.80
CA ASP A 696 1.73 -28.07 22.00
C ASP A 696 1.21 -26.63 22.00
N ASP A 697 2.11 -25.66 21.82
CA ASP A 697 1.79 -24.24 21.94
C ASP A 697 1.52 -23.57 20.59
N GLY A 698 1.79 -24.29 19.49
CA GLY A 698 1.62 -23.77 18.13
C GLY A 698 2.51 -22.56 17.87
N ARG A 699 3.56 -22.36 18.67
CA ARG A 699 4.38 -21.16 18.70
C ARG A 699 5.82 -21.52 19.06
N LEU A 700 6.78 -20.87 18.42
CA LEU A 700 8.19 -20.94 18.81
C LEU A 700 8.73 -19.53 19.07
N THR A 701 9.64 -19.43 20.02
CA THR A 701 10.40 -18.20 20.25
C THR A 701 11.72 -18.31 19.51
N ASP A 702 12.00 -17.37 18.62
CA ASP A 702 13.27 -17.31 17.91
C ASP A 702 14.43 -16.85 18.83
N SER A 703 15.66 -16.90 18.33
CA SER A 703 16.84 -16.52 19.13
C SER A 703 16.92 -15.03 19.47
N GLN A 704 16.08 -14.19 18.85
CA GLN A 704 15.95 -12.75 19.12
C GLN A 704 14.79 -12.46 20.10
N GLY A 705 14.10 -13.50 20.58
CA GLY A 705 12.97 -13.37 21.50
C GLY A 705 11.65 -13.02 20.82
N ARG A 706 11.58 -13.10 19.47
CA ARG A 706 10.35 -12.89 18.71
C ARG A 706 9.54 -14.17 18.70
N LEU A 707 8.24 -14.05 18.93
CA LEU A 707 7.33 -15.19 18.91
C LEU A 707 6.80 -15.41 17.49
N VAL A 708 6.98 -16.62 16.97
CA VAL A 708 6.53 -17.04 15.63
C VAL A 708 5.34 -17.98 15.78
N ASP A 709 4.27 -17.72 15.04
CA ASP A 709 3.02 -18.48 15.09
C ASP A 709 2.98 -19.60 14.03
N PHE A 710 2.68 -20.82 14.48
CA PHE A 710 2.59 -22.06 13.69
C PHE A 710 1.17 -22.62 13.64
N LYS A 711 0.17 -21.95 14.23
CA LYS A 711 -1.23 -22.43 14.29
C LYS A 711 -1.84 -22.65 12.90
N ASN A 712 -1.37 -21.91 11.90
CA ASN A 712 -1.82 -21.98 10.51
C ASN A 712 -0.98 -22.93 9.64
N THR A 713 -0.15 -23.78 10.26
CA THR A 713 0.74 -24.71 9.54
C THR A 713 0.23 -26.15 9.61
N VAL A 714 0.62 -26.96 8.63
CA VAL A 714 0.48 -28.42 8.67
C VAL A 714 1.86 -29.04 8.79
N VAL A 715 2.10 -29.81 9.84
CA VAL A 715 3.39 -30.42 10.16
C VAL A 715 3.40 -31.87 9.68
N ILE A 716 4.31 -32.21 8.78
CA ILE A 716 4.49 -33.55 8.24
C ILE A 716 5.91 -33.99 8.52
N MET A 717 6.05 -35.17 9.13
CA MET A 717 7.33 -35.84 9.34
C MET A 717 7.36 -37.12 8.54
N THR A 718 8.37 -37.32 7.70
CA THR A 718 8.55 -38.60 6.99
C THR A 718 9.57 -39.45 7.72
N SER A 719 9.33 -40.76 7.75
CA SER A 719 10.31 -41.71 8.26
C SER A 719 10.32 -43.00 7.45
N ASN A 720 11.52 -43.54 7.21
CA ASN A 720 11.67 -44.82 6.52
C ASN A 720 11.66 -46.02 7.49
N ILE A 721 11.38 -45.81 8.77
CA ILE A 721 11.18 -46.88 9.76
C ILE A 721 10.06 -47.83 9.29
N GLY A 722 10.27 -49.14 9.44
CA GLY A 722 9.32 -50.18 9.03
C GLY A 722 9.25 -50.47 7.53
N SER A 723 10.06 -49.81 6.70
CA SER A 723 10.05 -50.03 5.24
C SER A 723 10.46 -51.46 4.85
N SER A 724 11.38 -52.08 5.59
CA SER A 724 11.80 -53.47 5.36
C SER A 724 10.65 -54.44 5.55
N ILE A 725 9.88 -54.27 6.63
CA ILE A 725 8.69 -55.09 6.96
C ILE A 725 7.65 -54.98 5.85
N LEU A 726 7.35 -53.75 5.39
CA LEU A 726 6.39 -53.49 4.33
C LEU A 726 6.82 -54.10 2.99
N THR A 727 8.11 -54.02 2.67
CA THR A 727 8.65 -54.54 1.40
C THR A 727 8.72 -56.07 1.39
N GLU A 728 9.04 -56.69 2.53
CA GLU A 728 9.10 -58.14 2.66
C GLU A 728 7.70 -58.77 2.54
N ARG A 729 6.69 -58.20 3.22
CA ARG A 729 5.30 -58.66 3.10
C ARG A 729 4.77 -58.58 1.66
N LEU A 730 5.11 -57.50 0.94
CA LEU A 730 4.73 -57.36 -0.47
C LEU A 730 5.36 -58.45 -1.34
N LYS A 731 6.63 -58.80 -1.11
CA LYS A 731 7.33 -59.87 -1.85
C LYS A 731 6.69 -61.23 -1.61
N ASP A 732 6.18 -61.47 -0.41
CA ASP A 732 5.47 -62.69 -0.03
C ASP A 732 4.02 -62.76 -0.58
N GLY A 733 3.60 -61.76 -1.37
CA GLY A 733 2.24 -61.67 -1.91
C GLY A 733 1.19 -61.35 -0.85
N GLN A 734 1.62 -60.91 0.34
CA GLN A 734 0.74 -60.49 1.42
C GLN A 734 0.50 -58.98 1.32
N GLY A 735 -0.76 -58.56 1.46
CA GLY A 735 -1.10 -57.14 1.52
C GLY A 735 -0.61 -56.49 2.81
N VAL A 736 -0.71 -55.16 2.88
CA VAL A 736 -0.54 -54.42 4.14
C VAL A 736 -1.86 -54.54 4.91
N ASP A 737 -1.91 -55.48 5.85
CA ASP A 737 -3.02 -55.70 6.78
C ASP A 737 -2.80 -54.97 8.12
N ASP A 738 -3.84 -54.89 8.94
CA ASP A 738 -3.80 -54.24 10.26
C ASP A 738 -2.66 -54.75 11.16
N ASP A 739 -2.29 -56.03 11.03
CA ASP A 739 -1.20 -56.62 11.80
C ASP A 739 0.18 -56.15 11.32
N THR A 740 0.35 -55.97 10.01
CA THR A 740 1.55 -55.35 9.43
C THR A 740 1.67 -53.88 9.84
N GLU A 741 0.57 -53.13 9.84
CA GLU A 741 0.57 -51.74 10.33
C GLU A 741 0.97 -51.66 11.81
N LYS A 742 0.40 -52.50 12.67
CA LYS A 742 0.80 -52.58 14.09
C LYS A 742 2.29 -52.88 14.27
N LEU A 743 2.86 -53.77 13.45
CA LEU A 743 4.29 -54.07 13.52
C LEU A 743 5.14 -52.84 13.20
N VAL A 744 4.81 -52.11 12.13
CA VAL A 744 5.48 -50.88 11.71
C VAL A 744 5.33 -49.77 12.77
N THR A 745 4.13 -49.56 13.30
CA THR A 745 3.89 -48.58 14.38
C THR A 745 4.62 -48.95 15.66
N ASN A 746 4.73 -50.23 15.99
CA ASN A 746 5.50 -50.69 17.15
C ASN A 746 7.00 -50.46 16.98
N GLU A 747 7.52 -50.53 15.74
CA GLU A 747 8.90 -50.17 15.45
C GLU A 747 9.15 -48.67 15.64
N LEU A 748 8.23 -47.81 15.18
CA LEU A 748 8.29 -46.37 15.45
C LEU A 748 8.31 -46.07 16.96
N LYS A 749 7.47 -46.74 17.75
CA LYS A 749 7.42 -46.58 19.22
C LYS A 749 8.71 -46.96 19.95
N ARG A 750 9.62 -47.71 19.31
CA ARG A 750 10.95 -48.01 19.88
C ARG A 750 11.94 -46.87 19.63
N TYR A 751 11.77 -46.12 18.55
CA TYR A 751 12.63 -45.00 18.18
C TYR A 751 12.18 -43.67 18.79
N MET A 752 10.86 -43.46 18.90
CA MET A 752 10.27 -42.19 19.35
C MET A 752 9.71 -42.32 20.77
N LYS A 753 9.91 -41.27 21.58
CA LYS A 753 9.36 -41.22 22.94
C LYS A 753 7.82 -41.15 22.91
N PRO A 754 7.11 -41.79 23.86
CA PRO A 754 5.65 -41.73 23.94
C PRO A 754 5.09 -40.30 24.02
N GLU A 755 5.80 -39.42 24.73
CA GLU A 755 5.45 -37.99 24.84
C GLU A 755 5.30 -37.31 23.49
N PHE A 756 6.20 -37.62 22.54
CA PHE A 756 6.17 -37.05 21.19
C PHE A 756 5.01 -37.63 20.37
N ILE A 757 4.87 -38.96 20.38
CA ILE A 757 3.83 -39.68 19.63
C ILE A 757 2.43 -39.19 20.03
N ASN A 758 2.21 -38.94 21.32
CA ASN A 758 0.91 -38.48 21.83
C ASN A 758 0.54 -37.05 21.41
N ARG A 759 1.48 -36.28 20.84
CA ARG A 759 1.23 -34.93 20.28
C ARG A 759 1.04 -34.92 18.77
N ILE A 760 1.14 -36.08 18.13
CA ILE A 760 0.84 -36.28 16.72
C ILE A 760 -0.65 -36.56 16.57
N ASP A 761 -1.31 -35.91 15.60
CA ASP A 761 -2.73 -36.18 15.34
C ASP A 761 -2.93 -37.55 14.71
N ASP A 762 -2.05 -37.94 13.77
CA ASP A 762 -2.13 -39.25 13.13
C ASP A 762 -0.78 -39.80 12.62
N ILE A 763 -0.65 -41.13 12.57
CA ILE A 763 0.48 -41.85 12.01
C ILE A 763 -0.01 -42.63 10.79
N ALA A 764 0.33 -42.14 9.60
CA ALA A 764 -0.08 -42.75 8.35
C ALA A 764 0.99 -43.70 7.81
N VAL A 765 0.62 -44.95 7.54
CA VAL A 765 1.47 -45.96 6.91
C VAL A 765 1.26 -45.95 5.40
N PHE A 766 2.32 -45.70 4.64
CA PHE A 766 2.30 -45.68 3.18
C PHE A 766 2.63 -47.06 2.64
N LYS A 767 1.74 -47.56 1.78
CA LYS A 767 1.85 -48.89 1.18
C LYS A 767 2.86 -48.87 0.03
N PRO A 768 3.66 -49.93 -0.16
CA PRO A 768 4.44 -50.09 -1.38
C PRO A 768 3.55 -50.04 -2.64
N LEU A 769 4.06 -49.48 -3.73
CA LEU A 769 3.30 -49.36 -4.98
C LEU A 769 3.38 -50.67 -5.78
N GLY A 770 2.27 -51.12 -6.35
CA GLY A 770 2.22 -52.20 -7.33
C GLY A 770 2.31 -51.68 -8.76
N GLN A 771 2.33 -52.61 -9.73
CA GLN A 771 2.45 -52.24 -11.15
C GLN A 771 1.26 -51.40 -11.65
N SER A 772 0.04 -51.68 -11.17
CA SER A 772 -1.16 -50.93 -11.52
C SER A 772 -1.11 -49.47 -11.07
N GLU A 773 -0.59 -49.21 -9.87
CA GLU A 773 -0.44 -47.87 -9.33
C GLU A 773 0.66 -47.11 -10.09
N VAL A 774 1.78 -47.78 -10.36
CA VAL A 774 2.90 -47.18 -11.11
C VAL A 774 2.48 -46.83 -12.53
N ALA A 775 1.66 -47.65 -13.20
CA ALA A 775 1.12 -47.33 -14.52
C ALA A 775 0.25 -46.05 -14.51
N LYS A 776 -0.58 -45.86 -13.47
CA LYS A 776 -1.34 -44.60 -13.29
C LYS A 776 -0.40 -43.41 -13.06
N ILE A 777 0.63 -43.57 -12.25
CA ILE A 777 1.63 -42.52 -11.99
C ILE A 777 2.38 -42.15 -13.28
N THR A 778 2.74 -43.12 -14.12
CA THR A 778 3.38 -42.88 -15.43
C THR A 778 2.50 -42.00 -16.31
N ARG A 779 1.19 -42.27 -16.39
CA ARG A 779 0.24 -41.43 -17.14
C ARG A 779 0.15 -40.01 -16.57
N LEU A 780 0.11 -39.86 -15.24
CA LEU A 780 0.12 -38.54 -14.59
C LEU A 780 1.41 -37.75 -14.89
N GLN A 781 2.57 -38.40 -14.88
CA GLN A 781 3.84 -37.73 -15.23
C GLN A 781 3.87 -37.27 -16.70
N LEU A 782 3.29 -38.04 -17.62
CA LEU A 782 3.15 -37.60 -19.01
C LEU A 782 2.13 -36.48 -19.19
N ALA A 783 1.04 -36.45 -18.41
CA ALA A 783 0.12 -35.30 -18.43
C ALA A 783 0.84 -33.98 -18.04
N LEU A 784 1.79 -34.04 -17.09
CA LEU A 784 2.64 -32.87 -16.77
C LEU A 784 3.58 -32.48 -17.92
N LEU A 785 3.99 -33.43 -18.76
CA LEU A 785 4.74 -33.14 -19.98
C LEU A 785 3.83 -32.55 -21.06
N GLN A 786 2.62 -33.08 -21.24
CA GLN A 786 1.59 -32.57 -22.15
C GLN A 786 1.32 -31.08 -21.90
N ASN A 787 1.07 -30.67 -20.65
CA ASN A 787 0.82 -29.26 -20.32
C ASN A 787 1.96 -28.32 -20.77
N ARG A 788 3.23 -28.78 -20.72
CA ARG A 788 4.39 -28.00 -21.20
C ARG A 788 4.50 -27.97 -22.73
N LEU A 789 3.94 -28.95 -23.42
CA LEU A 789 3.93 -29.04 -24.88
C LEU A 789 2.75 -28.29 -25.50
N GLU A 790 1.65 -28.09 -24.77
CA GLU A 790 0.50 -27.28 -25.20
C GLU A 790 0.88 -25.83 -25.50
N GLU A 791 1.79 -25.22 -24.73
CA GLU A 791 2.34 -23.88 -25.02
C GLU A 791 3.03 -23.82 -26.40
N LYS A 792 3.47 -24.97 -26.91
CA LYS A 792 4.08 -25.12 -28.23
C LYS A 792 3.10 -25.67 -29.27
N GLY A 793 1.84 -25.86 -28.89
CA GLY A 793 0.76 -26.44 -29.69
C GLY A 793 1.03 -27.88 -30.13
N ILE A 794 1.67 -28.69 -29.29
CA ILE A 794 1.94 -30.11 -29.58
C ILE A 794 1.17 -30.95 -28.56
N ASN A 795 0.49 -31.99 -29.04
CA ASN A 795 -0.20 -32.96 -28.21
C ASN A 795 0.56 -34.28 -28.15
N ILE A 796 0.46 -35.00 -27.02
CA ILE A 796 1.02 -36.34 -26.85
C ILE A 796 -0.04 -37.34 -26.35
N GLU A 797 -0.04 -38.53 -26.91
CA GLU A 797 -0.89 -39.66 -26.48
C GLU A 797 0.00 -40.83 -26.07
N LEU A 798 -0.25 -41.45 -24.90
CA LEU A 798 0.47 -42.66 -24.47
C LEU A 798 -0.39 -43.90 -24.70
N SER A 799 0.10 -44.85 -25.49
CA SER A 799 -0.57 -46.16 -25.65
C SER A 799 -0.40 -47.03 -24.39
N ASP A 800 -1.24 -48.05 -24.23
CA ASP A 800 -1.07 -49.02 -23.15
C ASP A 800 0.25 -49.80 -23.27
N GLY A 801 0.71 -50.08 -24.51
CA GLY A 801 1.99 -50.73 -24.78
C GLY A 801 3.19 -49.86 -24.35
N GLY A 802 3.18 -48.58 -24.72
CA GLY A 802 4.17 -47.59 -24.30
C GLY A 802 4.18 -47.39 -22.78
N CYS A 803 2.99 -47.36 -22.15
CA CYS A 803 2.88 -47.28 -20.70
C CYS A 803 3.52 -48.49 -20.01
N GLN A 804 3.20 -49.70 -20.46
CA GLN A 804 3.75 -50.93 -19.87
C GLN A 804 5.27 -50.99 -20.05
N TYR A 805 5.78 -50.62 -21.23
CA TYR A 805 7.22 -50.56 -21.48
C TYR A 805 7.95 -49.62 -20.51
N ILE A 806 7.40 -48.43 -20.24
CA ILE A 806 7.97 -47.50 -19.27
C ILE A 806 7.96 -48.11 -17.86
N VAL A 807 6.85 -48.74 -17.45
CA VAL A 807 6.74 -49.36 -16.13
C VAL A 807 7.77 -50.48 -15.97
N ASP A 808 7.88 -51.40 -16.93
CA ASP A 808 8.77 -52.56 -16.84
C ASP A 808 10.26 -52.17 -16.81
N ASN A 809 10.64 -51.09 -17.51
CA ASN A 809 12.04 -50.65 -17.60
C ASN A 809 12.45 -49.63 -16.52
N ALA A 810 11.50 -49.01 -15.82
CA ALA A 810 11.79 -47.92 -14.89
C ALA A 810 11.26 -48.13 -13.47
N PHE A 811 10.35 -49.08 -13.23
CA PHE A 811 9.86 -49.33 -11.88
C PHE A 811 10.89 -50.13 -11.05
N ASP A 812 11.19 -49.64 -9.85
CA ASP A 812 11.99 -50.35 -8.86
C ASP A 812 11.19 -50.46 -7.55
N PRO A 813 10.83 -51.68 -7.08
CA PRO A 813 10.09 -51.86 -5.84
C PRO A 813 10.76 -51.26 -4.59
N MET A 814 12.08 -51.11 -4.55
CA MET A 814 12.81 -50.50 -3.42
C MET A 814 12.75 -48.96 -3.43
N TYR A 815 12.69 -48.34 -4.62
CA TYR A 815 12.70 -46.89 -4.78
C TYR A 815 11.35 -46.31 -5.24
N GLY A 816 10.32 -47.16 -5.35
CA GLY A 816 8.96 -46.78 -5.75
C GLY A 816 8.90 -46.15 -7.15
N ALA A 817 8.08 -45.13 -7.31
CA ALA A 817 7.91 -44.43 -8.59
C ALA A 817 9.00 -43.39 -8.89
N ARG A 818 10.01 -43.22 -8.01
CA ARG A 818 11.07 -42.21 -8.16
C ARG A 818 11.86 -42.34 -9.48
N PRO A 819 12.19 -43.53 -10.00
CA PRO A 819 12.93 -43.64 -11.26
C PRO A 819 12.09 -43.35 -12.51
N ILE A 820 10.76 -43.46 -12.45
CA ILE A 820 9.83 -43.19 -13.57
C ILE A 820 10.04 -41.81 -14.16
N LYS A 821 10.06 -40.77 -13.30
CA LYS A 821 10.29 -39.38 -13.75
C LYS A 821 11.63 -39.22 -14.47
N ARG A 822 12.70 -39.84 -13.95
CA ARG A 822 14.02 -39.79 -14.58
C ARG A 822 14.04 -40.53 -15.92
N PHE A 823 13.33 -41.64 -16.04
CA PHE A 823 13.22 -42.38 -17.29
C PHE A 823 12.48 -41.57 -18.35
N ILE A 824 11.33 -40.97 -18.01
CA ILE A 824 10.59 -40.08 -18.90
C ILE A 824 11.48 -38.92 -19.38
N GLN A 825 12.24 -38.28 -18.50
CA GLN A 825 13.17 -37.20 -18.88
C GLN A 825 14.29 -37.68 -19.83
N ARG A 826 14.96 -38.79 -19.49
CA ARG A 826 16.13 -39.27 -20.23
C ARG A 826 15.77 -39.90 -21.58
N THR A 827 14.60 -40.52 -21.66
CA THR A 827 14.17 -41.25 -22.86
C THR A 827 13.13 -40.41 -23.61
N VAL A 828 11.94 -40.24 -23.05
CA VAL A 828 10.79 -39.60 -23.72
C VAL A 828 11.05 -38.13 -24.05
N GLU A 829 11.39 -37.29 -23.07
CA GLU A 829 11.61 -35.86 -23.31
C GLU A 829 12.81 -35.61 -24.24
N THR A 830 13.86 -36.43 -24.10
CA THR A 830 15.07 -36.30 -24.93
C THR A 830 14.79 -36.68 -26.38
N ASP A 831 14.02 -37.74 -26.64
CA ASP A 831 13.65 -38.15 -27.98
C ASP A 831 12.68 -37.18 -28.64
N LEU A 832 11.65 -36.72 -27.91
CA LEU A 832 10.74 -35.67 -28.38
C LEU A 832 11.52 -34.39 -28.72
N GLY A 833 12.41 -33.96 -27.82
CA GLY A 833 13.26 -32.78 -28.05
C GLY A 833 14.14 -32.90 -29.30
N ARG A 834 14.74 -34.08 -29.54
CA ARG A 834 15.53 -34.35 -30.75
C ARG A 834 14.66 -34.31 -32.01
N LYS A 835 13.47 -34.89 -31.98
CA LYS A 835 12.52 -34.90 -33.12
C LYS A 835 11.99 -33.51 -33.45
N MET A 836 11.69 -32.70 -32.43
CA MET A 836 11.34 -31.29 -32.59
C MET A 836 12.48 -30.48 -33.22
N LEU A 837 13.72 -30.65 -32.76
CA LEU A 837 14.89 -29.95 -33.32
C LEU A 837 15.20 -30.35 -34.76
N LYS A 838 14.89 -31.60 -35.15
CA LYS A 838 14.99 -32.07 -36.55
C LYS A 838 13.84 -31.60 -37.44
N GLY A 839 12.80 -30.99 -36.88
CA GLY A 839 11.59 -30.57 -37.60
C GLY A 839 10.63 -31.71 -37.95
N GLU A 840 10.77 -32.88 -37.31
CA GLU A 840 9.89 -34.04 -37.48
C GLU A 840 8.55 -33.87 -36.75
N ILE A 841 8.52 -33.04 -35.70
CA ILE A 841 7.32 -32.67 -34.92
C ILE A 841 7.15 -31.15 -35.04
N LYS A 842 5.94 -30.71 -35.40
CA LYS A 842 5.58 -29.32 -35.68
C LYS A 842 4.38 -28.89 -34.83
N HIS A 843 4.11 -27.58 -34.87
CA HIS A 843 2.93 -27.00 -34.24
C HIS A 843 1.65 -27.57 -34.87
N GLY A 844 0.72 -28.03 -34.02
CA GLY A 844 -0.52 -28.70 -34.38
C GLY A 844 -0.46 -30.23 -34.33
N ASP A 845 0.74 -30.82 -34.26
CA ASP A 845 0.90 -32.28 -34.34
C ASP A 845 0.48 -32.99 -33.05
N THR A 846 -0.05 -34.21 -33.19
CA THR A 846 -0.29 -35.15 -32.09
C THR A 846 0.67 -36.33 -32.18
N VAL A 847 1.53 -36.50 -31.17
CA VAL A 847 2.54 -37.56 -31.12
C VAL A 847 2.06 -38.72 -30.25
N VAL A 848 1.87 -39.88 -30.87
CA VAL A 848 1.56 -41.13 -30.16
C VAL A 848 2.86 -41.81 -29.74
N ILE A 849 2.98 -42.03 -28.42
CA ILE A 849 4.08 -42.75 -27.80
C ILE A 849 3.63 -44.20 -27.59
N ASP A 850 4.24 -45.11 -28.34
CA ASP A 850 4.00 -46.55 -28.24
C ASP A 850 5.33 -47.30 -27.98
N ALA A 851 5.28 -48.62 -27.86
CA ALA A 851 6.46 -49.46 -27.72
C ALA A 851 6.48 -50.60 -28.75
N ASN A 852 7.64 -50.78 -29.38
CA ASN A 852 8.01 -52.04 -30.00
C ASN A 852 8.76 -52.92 -28.98
N LYS A 853 9.03 -54.18 -29.30
CA LYS A 853 9.62 -55.17 -28.36
C LYS A 853 10.87 -54.67 -27.60
N ASP A 854 11.65 -53.77 -28.18
CA ASP A 854 12.93 -53.32 -27.64
C ASP A 854 13.07 -51.80 -27.44
N GLU A 855 12.12 -50.96 -27.90
CA GLU A 855 12.23 -49.50 -27.82
C GLU A 855 10.88 -48.76 -27.88
N LEU A 856 10.88 -47.50 -27.41
CA LEU A 856 9.74 -46.58 -27.58
C LEU A 856 9.69 -46.03 -29.01
N VAL A 857 8.49 -45.98 -29.58
CA VAL A 857 8.22 -45.47 -30.92
C VAL A 857 7.34 -44.23 -30.81
N TYR A 858 7.60 -43.25 -31.67
CA TYR A 858 6.88 -41.97 -31.71
C TYR A 858 6.26 -41.77 -33.09
N GLU A 859 4.94 -41.90 -33.19
CA GLU A 859 4.19 -41.71 -34.43
C GLU A 859 3.49 -40.34 -34.42
N VAL A 860 3.63 -39.58 -35.51
CA VAL A 860 2.99 -38.27 -35.64
C VAL A 860 1.67 -38.42 -36.40
N LYS A 861 0.56 -38.07 -35.75
CA LYS A 861 -0.75 -37.88 -36.37
C LYS A 861 -0.93 -36.38 -36.67
N GLN A 862 -1.30 -36.08 -37.91
CA GLN A 862 -1.73 -34.74 -38.33
C GLN A 862 -3.19 -34.48 -38.00
#